data_AF-A0A2V6BTA3-F1
#
_entry.id   AF-A0A2V6BTA3-F1
#
_cell.length_a   1.000
_cell.length_b   1.000
_cell.length_c   1.000
_cell.angle_alpha   90.00
_cell.angle_beta   90.00
_cell.angle_gamma   90.00
#
_symmetry.space_group_name_H-M   'P 1'
#
loop_
_entity.id
_entity.type
_entity.pdbx_description
1 polymer ?
#
loop_
_entity_poly.entity_id
_entity_poly.type
_entity_poly.pdbx_seq_one_letter_code
_entity_poly.pdbx_strand_id
1 'polypeptide(L)'
;MSADVKPKLQVEIGHVLFMDVVAYSKLSVDEQHQIQQQLNEMVRSTKGFCAAPEDKLTTLPTGDGMALVFFTSPEAPVECAIEISSELKRCPQFALRMGIHSGPVSRTTDVNQRTNIAGAGINIAQRVMDCGDAGHILLSKRVADDLTQYSEWKPYLQELGEVEVKHGVQVAITNLYGAEFGNPELPAKVKRAEQERAAMLSQQARRKRRRISVAFLLALLLVLGIGLGTWIWQRRVALASAYKVGAAGLLEKSIAVLPFENFEDNKENAYFADGIQDDILTDLAKVADLKVIGRRSVAQYRGSTTSVRDIGHALQVAYVLEGTVRKINGKIRVTAQLIDTRTEAERWGEKYERDLADVFAMQSEISEAIIGQLKAALSPKEKAAIEQKPTQDQEAYDLYLRARALVYEFGVISTVSQANTDKAILLLQSAIARDPKFALAYCLLSEAQLDLYAREYWNKERLPKAKEAVDAALRISPNSPQAHLALAQYVYRAERNRESAEKELAIAAKSLPGEVEVFSLQGEIEEQRGQWARALGDRAKANELDPRDQATASNLIDLWITLRHYNEAEKLCDKMIGSVSQQLTGPYWRSKSAIALARGDTKAAMAALDANPNRNAGLEGLNLLVANVLIMERQYDKAAKIIQSAEEVARSRNVLAKGGAHGYGRGHNFEILGRIARAQGQNEKARSYFEAARPGFEEWLAKNFEEFSEWEGKARAYIAEIDAALGRKEDAIQEGRHTVELWPMTRDARVASEIATLLAVVYMWSGERDAALDQLWQITNLAGSPTAGDLKLNPIWDDLRNDPRFEKIVAKAVEPIKLD
;
A
#
# COMPACT_ATOMS: atom_id res chain seq x y z
N MET A 1 7.91 70.87 46.59
CA MET A 1 7.74 72.30 46.25
C MET A 1 7.85 72.46 44.75
N SER A 2 6.91 73.24 44.21
CA SER A 2 6.76 73.80 42.86
C SER A 2 7.83 73.48 41.79
N ALA A 3 7.37 72.92 40.67
CA ALA A 3 8.13 72.84 39.42
C ALA A 3 8.16 74.23 38.74
N ASP A 4 9.36 74.71 38.45
CA ASP A 4 9.61 75.92 37.66
C ASP A 4 9.62 75.53 36.17
N VAL A 5 8.69 76.07 35.39
CA VAL A 5 8.52 75.74 33.97
C VAL A 5 9.35 76.72 33.13
N LYS A 6 10.42 76.22 32.50
CA LYS A 6 11.23 76.96 31.52
C LYS A 6 10.38 77.50 30.36
N PRO A 7 10.72 78.67 29.79
CA PRO A 7 9.99 79.28 28.68
C PRO A 7 9.97 78.35 27.46
N LYS A 8 8.76 78.13 26.94
CA LYS A 8 8.48 77.17 25.86
C LYS A 8 9.11 77.63 24.54
N LEU A 9 9.92 76.75 23.94
CA LEU A 9 10.44 76.91 22.59
C LEU A 9 9.25 77.09 21.62
N GLN A 10 9.18 78.20 20.88
CA GLN A 10 8.19 78.34 19.81
C GLN A 10 8.63 77.49 18.62
N VAL A 11 7.85 76.44 18.36
CA VAL A 11 8.09 75.46 17.30
C VAL A 11 6.95 75.59 16.30
N GLU A 12 7.29 75.77 15.04
CA GLU A 12 6.36 75.78 13.92
C GLU A 12 6.71 74.65 12.94
N ILE A 13 5.77 74.26 12.07
CA ILE A 13 6.07 73.30 11.01
C ILE A 13 6.69 74.05 9.83
N GLY A 14 7.93 73.73 9.52
CA GLY A 14 8.62 74.21 8.33
C GLY A 14 8.66 73.11 7.26
N HIS A 15 8.44 73.51 6.02
CA HIS A 15 8.56 72.67 4.83
C HIS A 15 9.93 72.94 4.20
N VAL A 16 10.87 72.03 4.42
CA VAL A 16 12.29 72.24 4.14
C VAL A 16 12.66 71.57 2.83
N LEU A 17 13.20 72.33 1.88
CA LEU A 17 13.98 71.84 0.75
C LEU A 17 15.47 72.01 1.08
N PHE A 18 16.17 70.90 1.27
CA PHE A 18 17.61 70.88 1.50
C PHE A 18 18.30 70.45 0.20
N MET A 19 19.34 71.17 -0.21
CA MET A 19 20.09 70.86 -1.42
C MET A 19 21.60 70.99 -1.21
N ASP A 20 22.34 70.11 -1.86
CA ASP A 20 23.78 69.96 -1.69
C ASP A 20 24.43 69.57 -3.03
N VAL A 21 25.60 70.13 -3.32
CA VAL A 21 26.36 69.82 -4.52
C VAL A 21 27.19 68.55 -4.29
N VAL A 22 26.90 67.51 -5.05
CA VAL A 22 27.57 66.21 -4.92
C VAL A 22 29.05 66.36 -5.22
N ALA A 23 29.88 65.92 -4.28
CA ALA A 23 31.34 65.98 -4.35
C ALA A 23 31.94 67.40 -4.43
N TYR A 24 31.24 68.42 -3.90
CA TYR A 24 31.69 69.82 -3.86
C TYR A 24 33.13 70.02 -3.39
N SER A 25 33.55 69.30 -2.34
CA SER A 25 34.90 69.38 -1.77
C SER A 25 36.03 68.90 -2.69
N LYS A 26 35.72 68.23 -3.81
CA LYS A 26 36.70 67.81 -4.81
C LYS A 26 36.97 68.88 -5.88
N LEU A 27 36.16 69.92 -5.93
CA LEU A 27 36.30 71.02 -6.87
C LEU A 27 37.38 72.01 -6.42
N SER A 28 38.00 72.72 -7.35
CA SER A 28 38.92 73.82 -7.03
C SER A 28 38.16 75.01 -6.41
N VAL A 29 38.88 75.91 -5.72
CA VAL A 29 38.27 77.06 -5.02
C VAL A 29 37.50 77.98 -5.99
N ASP A 30 38.02 78.18 -7.22
CA ASP A 30 37.36 79.01 -8.23
C ASP A 30 36.06 78.35 -8.75
N GLU A 31 36.08 77.04 -8.98
CA GLU A 31 34.89 76.26 -9.37
C GLU A 31 33.84 76.24 -8.25
N GLN A 32 34.27 76.10 -6.99
CA GLN A 32 33.40 76.15 -5.82
C GLN A 32 32.67 77.49 -5.70
N HIS A 33 33.35 78.60 -5.93
CA HIS A 33 32.76 79.93 -5.90
C HIS A 33 31.77 80.14 -7.07
N GLN A 34 32.13 79.72 -8.29
CA GLN A 34 31.27 79.81 -9.46
C GLN A 34 29.99 78.99 -9.30
N ILE A 35 30.10 77.75 -8.80
CA ILE A 35 28.96 76.87 -8.54
C ILE A 35 28.03 77.47 -7.48
N GLN A 36 28.58 78.08 -6.42
CA GLN A 36 27.76 78.72 -5.39
C GLN A 36 27.03 79.96 -5.93
N GLN A 37 27.65 80.74 -6.82
CA GLN A 37 26.98 81.86 -7.49
C GLN A 37 25.85 81.38 -8.41
N GLN A 38 26.11 80.36 -9.23
CA GLN A 38 25.10 79.76 -10.11
C GLN A 38 23.93 79.16 -9.33
N LEU A 39 24.18 78.49 -8.21
CA LEU A 39 23.12 77.96 -7.35
C LEU A 39 22.23 79.07 -6.81
N ASN A 40 22.82 80.16 -6.33
CA ASN A 40 22.09 81.32 -5.83
C ASN A 40 21.26 81.99 -6.92
N GLU A 41 21.80 82.14 -8.13
CA GLU A 41 21.07 82.71 -9.27
C GLU A 41 19.90 81.81 -9.69
N MET A 42 20.14 80.50 -9.80
CA MET A 42 19.12 79.52 -10.16
C MET A 42 17.97 79.52 -9.16
N VAL A 43 18.27 79.47 -7.87
CA VAL A 43 17.26 79.50 -6.80
C VAL A 43 16.50 80.83 -6.80
N ARG A 44 17.17 81.98 -7.00
CA ARG A 44 16.48 83.28 -7.09
C ARG A 44 15.60 83.42 -8.32
N SER A 45 15.89 82.68 -9.39
CA SER A 45 15.11 82.71 -10.63
C SER A 45 13.84 81.86 -10.59
N THR A 46 13.68 80.98 -9.59
CA THR A 46 12.48 80.14 -9.47
C THR A 46 11.27 80.96 -9.05
N LYS A 47 10.10 80.58 -9.57
CA LYS A 47 8.82 81.19 -9.20
C LYS A 47 8.49 80.90 -7.75
N GLY A 48 8.78 79.67 -7.28
CA GLY A 48 8.58 79.27 -5.90
C GLY A 48 9.34 80.15 -4.90
N PHE A 49 10.55 80.62 -5.26
CA PHE A 49 11.32 81.56 -4.45
C PHE A 49 10.79 82.99 -4.55
N CYS A 50 10.47 83.47 -5.77
CA CYS A 50 9.96 84.83 -5.99
C CYS A 50 8.55 85.07 -5.43
N ALA A 51 7.70 84.04 -5.39
CA ALA A 51 6.31 84.14 -4.97
C ALA A 51 6.11 84.08 -3.44
N ALA A 52 7.14 83.70 -2.68
CA ALA A 52 7.03 83.56 -1.23
C ALA A 52 7.18 84.93 -0.51
N PRO A 53 6.27 85.30 0.41
CA PRO A 53 6.44 86.49 1.25
C PRO A 53 7.75 86.45 2.06
N GLU A 54 8.39 87.60 2.27
CA GLU A 54 9.71 87.71 2.93
C GLU A 54 9.73 87.15 4.37
N ASP A 55 8.58 87.13 5.06
CA ASP A 55 8.42 86.53 6.40
C ASP A 55 8.12 85.01 6.36
N LYS A 56 7.75 84.46 5.21
CA LYS A 56 7.29 83.07 5.03
C LYS A 56 8.28 82.14 4.32
N LEU A 57 9.43 82.66 3.89
CA LEU A 57 10.56 81.88 3.39
C LEU A 57 11.83 82.30 4.12
N THR A 58 12.61 81.32 4.57
CA THR A 58 13.94 81.58 5.13
C THR A 58 14.98 80.77 4.37
N THR A 59 16.07 81.44 4.00
CA THR A 59 17.18 80.86 3.25
C THR A 59 18.36 80.66 4.17
N LEU A 60 18.91 79.44 4.17
CA LEU A 60 20.05 79.06 4.99
C LEU A 60 21.17 78.58 4.08
N PRO A 61 22.28 79.33 3.94
CA PRO A 61 23.44 78.82 3.22
C PRO A 61 24.05 77.65 4.00
N THR A 62 24.33 76.55 3.30
CA THR A 62 25.14 75.44 3.81
C THR A 62 26.48 75.49 3.08
N GLY A 63 27.57 75.00 3.69
CA GLY A 63 28.92 75.21 3.13
C GLY A 63 29.07 74.79 1.67
N ASP A 64 28.36 73.73 1.27
CA ASP A 64 28.34 73.07 -0.03
C ASP A 64 26.97 73.14 -0.75
N GLY A 65 26.03 73.95 -0.23
CA GLY A 65 24.68 74.04 -0.76
C GLY A 65 23.79 75.08 -0.08
N MET A 66 22.50 74.78 0.06
CA MET A 66 21.56 75.62 0.81
C MET A 66 20.33 74.85 1.30
N ALA A 67 19.63 75.41 2.28
CA ALA A 67 18.30 74.97 2.67
C ALA A 67 17.30 76.12 2.57
N LEU A 68 16.15 75.84 1.97
CA LEU A 68 15.01 76.74 1.86
C LEU A 68 13.91 76.22 2.78
N VAL A 69 13.45 77.05 3.71
CA VAL A 69 12.39 76.69 4.66
C VAL A 69 11.15 77.52 4.38
N PHE A 70 10.12 76.87 3.85
CA PHE A 70 8.84 77.45 3.54
C PHE A 70 7.87 77.25 4.71
N PHE A 71 7.11 78.30 5.04
CA PHE A 71 6.07 78.27 6.07
C PHE A 71 4.65 78.44 5.49
N THR A 72 4.49 78.12 4.20
CA THR A 72 3.25 78.27 3.43
C THR A 72 2.54 76.93 3.22
N SER A 73 3.08 76.04 2.39
CA SER A 73 2.51 74.74 2.05
C SER A 73 3.59 73.67 1.91
N PRO A 74 3.24 72.37 2.05
CA PRO A 74 4.15 71.27 1.78
C PRO A 74 4.50 71.11 0.29
N GLU A 75 3.72 71.70 -0.62
CA GLU A 75 3.96 71.67 -2.07
C GLU A 75 5.01 72.71 -2.50
N ALA A 76 5.11 73.84 -1.80
CA ALA A 76 6.05 74.91 -2.14
C ALA A 76 7.52 74.44 -2.30
N PRO A 77 8.12 73.65 -1.38
CA PRO A 77 9.46 73.12 -1.60
C PRO A 77 9.54 72.12 -2.76
N VAL A 78 8.45 71.42 -3.09
CA VAL A 78 8.38 70.41 -4.15
C VAL A 78 8.40 71.09 -5.52
N GLU A 79 7.53 72.08 -5.71
CA GLU A 79 7.48 72.90 -6.92
C GLU A 79 8.82 73.61 -7.15
N CYS A 80 9.40 74.20 -6.10
CA CYS A 80 10.71 74.83 -6.18
C CYS A 80 11.80 73.82 -6.59
N ALA A 81 11.81 72.62 -6.03
CA ALA A 81 12.77 71.58 -6.40
C ALA A 81 12.61 71.12 -7.86
N ILE A 82 11.37 71.05 -8.37
CA ILE A 82 11.10 70.70 -9.77
C ILE A 82 11.62 71.78 -10.71
N GLU A 83 11.41 73.05 -10.40
CA GLU A 83 11.91 74.17 -11.20
C GLU A 83 13.45 74.17 -11.23
N ILE A 84 14.09 74.03 -10.07
CA ILE A 84 15.55 73.90 -9.97
C ILE A 84 16.02 72.70 -10.79
N SER A 85 15.42 71.52 -10.59
CA SER A 85 15.83 70.30 -11.29
C SER A 85 15.64 70.37 -12.81
N SER A 86 14.62 71.07 -13.29
CA SER A 86 14.36 71.22 -14.72
C SER A 86 15.44 72.10 -15.37
N GLU A 87 15.86 73.17 -14.69
CA GLU A 87 16.96 74.01 -15.16
C GLU A 87 18.31 73.29 -15.10
N LEU A 88 18.52 72.45 -14.07
CA LEU A 88 19.72 71.62 -13.94
C LEU A 88 19.91 70.62 -15.09
N LYS A 89 18.84 70.09 -15.69
CA LYS A 89 18.96 69.21 -16.87
C LYS A 89 19.59 69.94 -18.08
N ARG A 90 19.47 71.27 -18.15
CA ARG A 90 20.12 72.10 -19.18
C ARG A 90 21.59 72.38 -18.88
N CYS A 91 22.03 72.15 -17.64
CA CYS A 91 23.39 72.40 -17.15
C CYS A 91 24.01 71.12 -16.55
N PRO A 92 24.38 70.11 -17.36
CA PRO A 92 24.78 68.77 -16.88
C PRO A 92 26.10 68.73 -16.08
N GLN A 93 26.83 69.85 -16.03
CA GLN A 93 28.06 69.98 -15.22
C GLN A 93 27.74 70.19 -13.72
N PHE A 94 26.47 70.43 -13.37
CA PHE A 94 26.04 70.79 -12.03
C PHE A 94 25.31 69.61 -11.34
N ALA A 95 26.03 68.91 -10.47
CA ALA A 95 25.54 67.69 -9.82
C ALA A 95 24.85 68.00 -8.48
N LEU A 96 23.63 68.53 -8.49
CA LEU A 96 22.86 68.81 -7.27
C LEU A 96 22.03 67.60 -6.83
N ARG A 97 21.91 67.37 -5.52
CA ARG A 97 20.92 66.45 -4.94
C ARG A 97 20.04 67.19 -3.95
N MET A 98 18.77 66.79 -3.86
CA MET A 98 17.75 67.49 -3.08
C MET A 98 16.97 66.54 -2.18
N GLY A 99 16.63 67.00 -0.98
CA GLY A 99 15.81 66.29 0.00
C GLY A 99 14.77 67.19 0.64
N ILE A 100 13.53 66.70 0.72
CA ILE A 100 12.38 67.47 1.22
C ILE A 100 11.75 66.80 2.42
N HIS A 101 11.50 67.59 3.47
CA HIS A 101 10.79 67.15 4.65
C HIS A 101 9.97 68.27 5.30
N SER A 102 8.79 67.91 5.82
CA SER A 102 7.92 68.80 6.61
C SER A 102 7.99 68.40 8.08
N GLY A 103 8.47 69.30 8.94
CA GLY A 103 8.67 68.97 10.35
C GLY A 103 8.86 70.17 11.26
N PRO A 104 8.93 69.93 12.58
CA PRO A 104 9.09 70.99 13.57
C PRO A 104 10.45 71.70 13.42
N VAL A 105 10.39 73.02 13.30
CA VAL A 105 11.52 73.93 13.25
C VAL A 105 11.30 75.12 14.19
N SER A 106 12.37 75.74 14.65
CA SER A 106 12.33 76.92 15.50
C SER A 106 13.25 78.00 14.93
N ARG A 107 12.76 79.24 14.89
CA ARG A 107 13.56 80.40 14.48
C ARG A 107 14.46 80.79 15.64
N THR A 108 15.75 80.87 15.37
CA THR A 108 16.78 81.22 16.35
C THR A 108 17.59 82.38 15.78
N THR A 109 17.90 83.39 16.58
CA THR A 109 18.73 84.50 16.14
C THR A 109 20.19 84.14 16.34
N ASP A 110 21.00 84.22 15.29
CA ASP A 110 22.43 83.94 15.37
C ASP A 110 23.21 85.09 16.06
N VAL A 111 24.51 84.87 16.29
CA VAL A 111 25.40 85.85 16.94
C VAL A 111 25.49 87.18 16.19
N ASN A 112 25.16 87.20 14.89
CA ASN A 112 25.15 88.38 14.04
C ASN A 112 23.74 89.01 13.91
N GLN A 113 22.82 88.65 14.80
CA GLN A 113 21.42 89.08 14.81
C GLN A 113 20.61 88.69 13.55
N ARG A 114 21.04 87.68 12.79
CA ARG A 114 20.28 87.15 11.66
C ARG A 114 19.36 86.03 12.11
N THR A 115 18.16 85.99 11.55
CA THR A 115 17.21 84.91 11.77
C THR A 115 17.72 83.63 11.09
N ASN A 116 18.01 82.61 11.87
CA ASN A 116 18.40 81.28 11.46
C ASN A 116 17.32 80.27 11.89
N ILE A 117 17.35 79.02 11.39
CA ILE A 117 16.39 77.99 11.76
C ILE A 117 17.13 76.73 12.22
N ALA A 118 16.69 76.19 13.36
CA ALA A 118 17.14 74.92 13.87
C ALA A 118 15.95 74.01 14.21
N GLY A 119 16.10 72.70 14.06
CA GLY A 119 15.06 71.76 14.46
C GLY A 119 15.18 70.40 13.79
N ALA A 120 14.37 69.45 14.27
CA ALA A 120 14.32 68.10 13.71
C ALA A 120 13.89 68.12 12.24
N GLY A 121 13.07 69.09 11.82
CA GLY A 121 12.64 69.22 10.42
C GLY A 121 13.79 69.36 9.44
N ILE A 122 14.75 70.25 9.73
CA ILE A 122 15.94 70.46 8.88
C ILE A 122 16.86 69.23 8.89
N ASN A 123 17.08 68.64 10.08
CA ASN A 123 17.94 67.46 10.21
C ASN A 123 17.40 66.26 9.43
N ILE A 124 16.08 66.08 9.36
CA ILE A 124 15.47 65.00 8.57
C ILE A 124 15.54 65.32 7.08
N ALA A 125 15.29 66.56 6.65
CA ALA A 125 15.44 66.95 5.24
C ALA A 125 16.85 66.66 4.72
N GLN A 126 17.87 67.00 5.52
CA GLN A 126 19.26 66.68 5.18
C GLN A 126 19.50 65.16 5.07
N ARG A 127 18.94 64.36 5.99
CA ARG A 127 19.07 62.90 5.96
C ARG A 127 18.39 62.27 4.74
N VAL A 128 17.23 62.80 4.35
CA VAL A 128 16.51 62.39 3.14
C VAL A 128 17.38 62.69 1.91
N MET A 129 17.92 63.91 1.81
CA MET A 129 18.83 64.30 0.73
C MET A 129 20.08 63.40 0.66
N ASP A 130 20.68 63.07 1.81
CA ASP A 130 21.88 62.23 1.90
C ASP A 130 21.69 60.81 1.35
N CYS A 131 20.44 60.36 1.16
CA CYS A 131 20.15 59.10 0.50
C CYS A 131 20.21 59.17 -1.03
N GLY A 132 20.19 60.37 -1.60
CA GLY A 132 20.14 60.62 -3.04
C GLY A 132 21.50 60.84 -3.66
N ASP A 133 21.60 60.48 -4.94
CA ASP A 133 22.72 60.85 -5.80
C ASP A 133 22.38 62.12 -6.61
N ALA A 134 23.30 62.58 -7.45
CA ALA A 134 23.07 63.73 -8.32
C ALA A 134 21.78 63.60 -9.15
N GLY A 135 21.02 64.70 -9.23
CA GLY A 135 19.74 64.80 -9.93
C GLY A 135 18.53 64.28 -9.14
N HIS A 136 18.72 63.61 -7.99
CA HIS A 136 17.58 63.11 -7.22
C HIS A 136 16.87 64.23 -6.47
N ILE A 137 15.53 64.14 -6.45
CA ILE A 137 14.67 64.84 -5.53
C ILE A 137 14.03 63.79 -4.63
N LEU A 138 14.46 63.70 -3.38
CA LEU A 138 13.94 62.72 -2.44
C LEU A 138 13.01 63.37 -1.44
N LEU A 139 11.91 62.71 -1.13
CA LEU A 139 10.93 63.14 -0.16
C LEU A 139 10.96 62.20 1.04
N SER A 140 10.83 62.73 2.25
CA SER A 140 10.46 61.89 3.39
C SER A 140 9.07 61.30 3.18
N LYS A 141 8.82 60.11 3.75
CA LYS A 141 7.49 59.48 3.72
C LYS A 141 6.35 60.42 4.10
N ARG A 142 6.54 61.24 5.14
CA ARG A 142 5.52 62.21 5.57
C ARG A 142 5.09 63.17 4.46
N VAL A 143 6.07 63.73 3.72
CA VAL A 143 5.77 64.64 2.60
C VAL A 143 5.15 63.88 1.44
N ALA A 144 5.66 62.69 1.13
CA ALA A 144 5.09 61.86 0.08
C ALA A 144 3.63 61.47 0.38
N ASP A 145 3.32 61.09 1.62
CA ASP A 145 1.98 60.74 2.05
C ASP A 145 1.01 61.92 1.93
N ASP A 146 1.46 63.13 2.28
CA ASP A 146 0.69 64.37 2.08
C ASP A 146 0.45 64.64 0.58
N LEU A 147 1.49 64.56 -0.26
CA LEU A 147 1.38 64.82 -1.71
C LEU A 147 0.54 63.77 -2.44
N THR A 148 0.63 62.50 -2.04
CA THR A 148 -0.20 61.43 -2.65
C THR A 148 -1.69 61.65 -2.45
N GLN A 149 -2.14 62.55 -1.56
CA GLN A 149 -3.56 62.92 -1.47
C GLN A 149 -4.03 63.72 -2.70
N TYR A 150 -3.12 64.41 -3.39
CA TYR A 150 -3.41 65.15 -4.60
C TYR A 150 -3.09 64.29 -5.83
N SER A 151 -4.08 64.11 -6.70
CA SER A 151 -3.95 63.21 -7.85
C SER A 151 -2.87 63.64 -8.85
N GLU A 152 -2.51 64.93 -8.86
CA GLU A 152 -1.48 65.48 -9.75
C GLU A 152 -0.07 65.00 -9.40
N TRP A 153 0.23 64.74 -8.12
CA TRP A 153 1.57 64.33 -7.68
C TRP A 153 1.81 62.83 -7.78
N LYS A 154 0.76 62.00 -7.68
CA LYS A 154 0.87 60.53 -7.69
C LYS A 154 1.73 59.95 -8.84
N PRO A 155 1.64 60.42 -10.10
CA PRO A 155 2.42 59.83 -11.19
C PRO A 155 3.93 60.01 -11.06
N TYR A 156 4.39 60.98 -10.26
CA TYR A 156 5.80 61.35 -10.14
C TYR A 156 6.48 60.74 -8.91
N LEU A 157 5.73 60.03 -8.06
CA LEU A 157 6.21 59.51 -6.78
C LEU A 157 6.50 58.01 -6.87
N GLN A 158 7.76 57.64 -6.61
CA GLN A 158 8.19 56.25 -6.52
C GLN A 158 8.71 55.95 -5.11
N GLU A 159 7.99 55.14 -4.34
CA GLU A 159 8.41 54.75 -2.99
C GLU A 159 9.65 53.83 -3.07
N LEU A 160 10.70 54.19 -2.33
CA LEU A 160 11.96 53.42 -2.29
C LEU A 160 12.15 52.66 -0.97
N GLY A 161 11.27 52.88 0.01
CA GLY A 161 11.30 52.21 1.32
C GLY A 161 12.24 52.87 2.34
N GLU A 162 12.53 52.14 3.42
CA GLU A 162 13.39 52.61 4.52
C GLU A 162 14.87 52.41 4.22
N VAL A 163 15.64 53.48 4.43
CA VAL A 163 17.10 53.48 4.26
C VAL A 163 17.76 53.93 5.56
N GLU A 164 18.77 53.18 5.99
CA GLU A 164 19.57 53.54 7.15
C GLU A 164 20.50 54.72 6.82
N VAL A 165 20.38 55.81 7.57
CA VAL A 165 21.26 56.98 7.49
C VAL A 165 22.25 57.01 8.65
N LYS A 166 23.18 57.98 8.62
CA LYS A 166 24.22 58.13 9.64
C LYS A 166 23.60 58.11 11.05
N HIS A 167 24.26 57.43 11.98
CA HIS A 167 23.81 57.17 13.36
C HIS A 167 22.68 56.13 13.51
N GLY A 168 22.49 55.24 12.51
CA GLY A 168 21.59 54.09 12.62
C GLY A 168 20.11 54.42 12.55
N VAL A 169 19.77 55.62 12.06
CA VAL A 169 18.37 56.06 11.95
C VAL A 169 17.81 55.58 10.62
N GLN A 170 16.64 54.95 10.63
CA GLN A 170 15.92 54.58 9.42
C GLN A 170 15.08 55.76 8.94
N VAL A 171 15.19 56.10 7.65
CA VAL A 171 14.38 57.14 7.02
C VAL A 171 13.70 56.53 5.79
N ALA A 172 12.37 56.53 5.79
CA ALA A 172 11.58 56.15 4.63
C ALA A 172 11.62 57.29 3.60
N ILE A 173 12.05 56.95 2.38
CA ILE A 173 12.22 57.91 1.29
C ILE A 173 11.40 57.52 0.06
N THR A 174 10.96 58.55 -0.65
CA THR A 174 10.23 58.45 -1.92
C THR A 174 10.96 59.30 -2.94
N ASN A 175 11.21 58.76 -4.13
CA ASN A 175 11.81 59.49 -5.24
C ASN A 175 10.74 60.28 -5.97
N LEU A 176 11.04 61.54 -6.29
CA LEU A 176 10.21 62.41 -7.11
C LEU A 176 10.89 62.69 -8.44
N TYR A 177 10.30 62.25 -9.54
CA TYR A 177 10.81 62.54 -10.89
C TYR A 177 9.71 62.51 -11.94
N GLY A 178 10.00 63.17 -13.07
CA GLY A 178 9.18 63.16 -14.28
C GLY A 178 10.06 63.18 -15.52
N ALA A 179 9.45 63.34 -16.70
CA ALA A 179 10.21 63.43 -17.96
C ALA A 179 11.24 64.57 -17.94
N GLU A 180 10.85 65.74 -17.41
CA GLU A 180 11.64 66.97 -17.46
C GLU A 180 12.42 67.29 -16.16
N PHE A 181 12.20 66.56 -15.06
CA PHE A 181 12.84 66.82 -13.76
C PHE A 181 13.12 65.52 -12.98
N GLY A 182 13.98 65.60 -11.97
CA GLY A 182 14.37 64.48 -11.13
C GLY A 182 15.22 63.43 -11.85
N ASN A 183 15.65 62.42 -11.10
CA ASN A 183 16.45 61.30 -11.58
C ASN A 183 15.67 59.99 -11.37
N PRO A 184 15.31 59.24 -12.42
CA PRO A 184 14.56 57.99 -12.30
C PRO A 184 15.42 56.81 -11.81
N GLU A 185 16.75 56.93 -11.80
CA GLU A 185 17.63 55.87 -11.33
C GLU A 185 17.41 55.60 -9.84
N LEU A 186 17.60 54.35 -9.43
CA LEU A 186 17.62 54.01 -8.01
C LEU A 186 18.92 54.56 -7.38
N PRO A 187 18.87 55.31 -6.25
CA PRO A 187 20.07 55.79 -5.58
C PRO A 187 21.02 54.66 -5.21
N ALA A 188 22.33 54.87 -5.37
CA ALA A 188 23.37 53.87 -5.12
C ALA A 188 23.31 53.30 -3.70
N LYS A 189 22.87 54.11 -2.73
CA LYS A 189 22.70 53.68 -1.33
C LYS A 189 21.55 52.68 -1.17
N VAL A 190 20.44 52.86 -1.91
CA VAL A 190 19.31 51.93 -1.94
C VAL A 190 19.71 50.64 -2.66
N LYS A 191 20.38 50.75 -3.83
CA LYS A 191 20.90 49.60 -4.58
C LYS A 191 21.80 48.70 -3.71
N ARG A 192 22.69 49.30 -2.90
CA ARG A 192 23.56 48.55 -1.97
C ARG A 192 22.77 47.86 -0.85
N ALA A 193 21.80 48.54 -0.24
CA ALA A 193 20.98 47.96 0.82
C ALA A 193 20.16 46.74 0.31
N GLU A 194 19.60 46.82 -0.91
CA GLU A 194 18.91 45.70 -1.54
C GLU A 194 19.84 44.53 -1.87
N GLN A 195 21.04 44.82 -2.39
CA GLN A 195 22.06 43.81 -2.68
C GLN A 195 22.57 43.11 -1.42
N GLU A 196 22.77 43.83 -0.32
CA GLU A 196 23.16 43.25 0.97
C GLU A 196 22.05 42.37 1.56
N ARG A 197 20.79 42.78 1.42
CA ARG A 197 19.62 41.99 1.83
C ARG A 197 19.46 40.72 0.99
N ALA A 198 19.65 40.81 -0.32
CA ALA A 198 19.68 39.67 -1.23
C ALA A 198 20.88 38.72 -0.95
N ALA A 199 22.05 39.28 -0.63
CA ALA A 199 23.22 38.52 -0.22
C ALA A 199 22.97 37.77 1.11
N MET A 200 22.37 38.40 2.12
CA MET A 200 21.99 37.72 3.37
C MET A 200 20.99 36.57 3.16
N LEU A 201 19.95 36.77 2.33
CA LEU A 201 18.96 35.73 2.01
C LEU A 201 19.59 34.55 1.25
N SER A 202 20.51 34.83 0.33
CA SER A 202 21.26 33.78 -0.39
C SER A 202 22.23 33.02 0.54
N GLN A 203 22.80 33.68 1.55
CA GLN A 203 23.68 33.07 2.55
C GLN A 203 22.91 32.21 3.56
N GLN A 204 21.67 32.57 3.91
CA GLN A 204 20.74 31.73 4.68
C GLN A 204 20.26 30.51 3.89
N ALA A 205 19.95 30.64 2.59
CA ALA A 205 19.61 29.52 1.73
C ALA A 205 20.78 28.53 1.55
N ARG A 206 22.02 29.04 1.47
CA ARG A 206 23.25 28.23 1.36
C ARG A 206 23.62 27.52 2.67
N ARG A 207 23.35 28.13 3.84
CA ARG A 207 23.48 27.48 5.17
C ARG A 207 22.39 26.43 5.42
N LYS A 208 21.15 26.64 4.95
CA LYS A 208 20.06 25.66 5.03
C LYS A 208 20.31 24.46 4.12
N ARG A 209 20.79 24.67 2.87
CA ARG A 209 21.25 23.58 1.98
C ARG A 209 22.42 22.82 2.56
N ARG A 210 23.43 23.46 3.15
CA ARG A 210 24.59 22.75 3.73
C ARG A 210 24.24 21.98 5.01
N ARG A 211 23.33 22.48 5.86
CA ARG A 211 22.78 21.74 7.01
C ARG A 211 21.86 20.60 6.58
N ILE A 212 21.03 20.78 5.54
CA ILE A 212 20.21 19.71 4.98
C ILE A 212 21.08 18.68 4.27
N SER A 213 22.14 19.05 3.55
CA SER A 213 23.05 18.09 2.90
C SER A 213 23.92 17.34 3.90
N VAL A 214 24.38 17.97 5.00
CA VAL A 214 25.10 17.26 6.09
C VAL A 214 24.12 16.42 6.92
N ALA A 215 22.89 16.88 7.16
CA ALA A 215 21.85 16.07 7.79
C ALA A 215 21.35 14.94 6.89
N PHE A 216 21.32 15.11 5.56
CA PHE A 216 21.05 14.04 4.59
C PHE A 216 22.23 13.10 4.47
N LEU A 217 23.49 13.56 4.54
CA LEU A 217 24.66 12.68 4.55
C LEU A 217 24.77 11.92 5.87
N LEU A 218 24.48 12.56 7.00
CA LEU A 218 24.39 11.90 8.30
C LEU A 218 23.18 10.99 8.37
N ALA A 219 22.01 11.37 7.83
CA ALA A 219 20.83 10.50 7.76
C ALA A 219 21.00 9.40 6.72
N LEU A 220 21.73 9.61 5.62
CA LEU A 220 22.07 8.59 4.64
C LEU A 220 23.18 7.68 5.19
N LEU A 221 24.13 8.18 5.98
CA LEU A 221 25.11 7.37 6.72
C LEU A 221 24.49 6.72 7.95
N LEU A 222 23.39 7.24 8.48
CA LEU A 222 22.58 6.62 9.52
C LEU A 222 21.59 5.65 8.89
N VAL A 223 21.11 5.83 7.66
CA VAL A 223 20.23 4.88 6.93
C VAL A 223 21.07 3.84 6.19
N LEU A 224 22.30 4.16 5.80
CA LEU A 224 23.34 3.19 5.42
C LEU A 224 24.02 2.64 6.66
N GLY A 225 24.01 3.30 7.81
CA GLY A 225 24.56 2.76 9.06
C GLY A 225 23.57 1.88 9.79
N ILE A 226 22.28 2.23 9.73
CA ILE A 226 21.13 1.41 10.08
C ILE A 226 20.90 0.43 8.95
N GLY A 227 21.16 0.72 7.68
CA GLY A 227 20.97 -0.19 6.55
C GLY A 227 22.10 -1.20 6.41
N LEU A 228 23.34 -0.80 6.63
CA LEU A 228 24.51 -1.67 6.80
C LEU A 228 24.52 -2.26 8.20
N GLY A 229 23.93 -1.61 9.20
CA GLY A 229 23.75 -2.14 10.55
C GLY A 229 22.59 -3.11 10.65
N THR A 230 21.51 -2.95 9.87
CA THR A 230 20.43 -3.91 9.65
C THR A 230 20.81 -4.88 8.57
N TRP A 231 21.73 -4.61 7.66
CA TRP A 231 22.28 -5.62 6.76
C TRP A 231 23.39 -6.41 7.45
N ILE A 232 24.15 -5.85 8.39
CA ILE A 232 25.10 -6.57 9.26
C ILE A 232 24.33 -7.21 10.42
N TRP A 233 23.20 -6.66 10.90
CA TRP A 233 22.35 -7.29 11.90
C TRP A 233 21.41 -8.30 11.25
N GLN A 234 20.83 -8.07 10.08
CA GLN A 234 20.16 -9.08 9.27
C GLN A 234 21.17 -10.04 8.67
N ARG A 235 22.43 -9.68 8.38
CA ARG A 235 23.49 -10.67 8.11
C ARG A 235 24.03 -11.27 9.39
N ARG A 236 23.95 -10.70 10.58
CA ARG A 236 24.34 -11.37 11.84
C ARG A 236 23.19 -12.13 12.44
N VAL A 237 21.96 -11.86 12.06
CA VAL A 237 20.73 -12.59 12.31
C VAL A 237 20.50 -13.55 11.15
N ALA A 238 21.03 -13.35 9.95
CA ALA A 238 21.11 -14.31 8.85
C ALA A 238 22.46 -15.03 8.82
N LEU A 239 23.46 -14.66 9.61
CA LEU A 239 24.68 -15.41 9.94
C LEU A 239 24.59 -15.95 11.37
N ALA A 240 23.66 -15.50 12.22
CA ALA A 240 23.19 -16.24 13.40
C ALA A 240 22.06 -17.19 13.00
N SER A 241 21.22 -16.83 12.02
CA SER A 241 20.35 -17.78 11.31
C SER A 241 21.11 -18.59 10.27
N ALA A 242 22.28 -18.15 9.76
CA ALA A 242 23.24 -19.02 9.07
C ALA A 242 24.34 -19.60 9.96
N TYR A 243 24.28 -19.35 11.26
CA TYR A 243 24.86 -20.22 12.28
C TYR A 243 23.83 -21.25 12.76
N LYS A 244 22.52 -20.92 12.71
CA LYS A 244 21.40 -21.87 12.79
C LYS A 244 21.10 -22.55 11.45
N VAL A 245 21.81 -22.24 10.37
CA VAL A 245 21.77 -23.05 9.15
C VAL A 245 23.11 -23.75 9.11
N GLY A 246 23.10 -25.02 9.55
CA GLY A 246 24.28 -25.86 9.42
C GLY A 246 24.75 -25.92 7.96
N ALA A 247 25.96 -26.42 7.72
CA ALA A 247 26.67 -26.42 6.43
C ALA A 247 25.90 -26.95 5.19
N ALA A 248 24.67 -27.46 5.37
CA ALA A 248 23.75 -27.99 4.36
C ALA A 248 22.54 -27.09 4.02
N GLY A 249 22.36 -25.88 4.58
CA GLY A 249 21.21 -25.03 4.20
C GLY A 249 19.91 -25.22 5.02
N LEU A 250 19.93 -26.08 6.05
CA LEU A 250 18.76 -26.47 6.85
C LEU A 250 18.69 -25.72 8.19
N LEU A 251 17.50 -25.26 8.59
CA LEU A 251 17.23 -24.70 9.93
C LEU A 251 17.58 -25.72 11.01
N GLU A 252 18.52 -25.42 11.90
CA GLU A 252 19.03 -26.31 12.94
C GLU A 252 17.96 -26.76 13.93
N LYS A 253 16.83 -26.06 14.03
CA LYS A 253 15.72 -26.40 14.92
C LYS A 253 14.49 -26.76 14.11
N SER A 254 14.64 -27.76 13.23
CA SER A 254 13.57 -28.22 12.36
C SER A 254 13.44 -29.75 12.39
N ILE A 255 12.20 -30.23 12.41
CA ILE A 255 11.87 -31.64 12.60
C ILE A 255 10.70 -32.06 11.71
N ALA A 256 10.80 -33.25 11.14
CA ALA A 256 9.67 -33.97 10.56
C ALA A 256 9.39 -35.22 11.41
N VAL A 257 8.14 -35.45 11.78
CA VAL A 257 7.74 -36.65 12.51
C VAL A 257 7.11 -37.62 11.53
N LEU A 258 7.80 -38.71 11.18
CA LEU A 258 7.27 -39.68 10.22
C LEU A 258 6.12 -40.49 10.83
N PRO A 259 5.20 -41.02 9.99
CA PRO A 259 4.16 -41.93 10.44
C PRO A 259 4.77 -43.10 11.22
N PHE A 260 4.35 -43.30 12.46
CA PHE A 260 4.86 -44.38 13.29
C PHE A 260 4.37 -45.73 12.77
N GLU A 261 5.26 -46.74 12.76
CA GLU A 261 4.92 -48.08 12.33
C GLU A 261 4.09 -48.83 13.38
N ASN A 262 3.15 -49.65 12.92
CA ASN A 262 2.42 -50.61 13.74
C ASN A 262 2.82 -52.03 13.31
N PHE A 263 3.26 -52.86 14.26
CA PHE A 263 3.78 -54.21 14.00
C PHE A 263 2.72 -55.32 14.00
N GLU A 264 1.43 -54.97 14.04
CA GLU A 264 0.33 -55.93 13.95
C GLU A 264 -0.39 -55.83 12.60
N ASP A 265 -0.64 -56.96 11.94
CA ASP A 265 -1.51 -57.09 10.76
C ASP A 265 -2.96 -56.64 11.00
N ASN A 266 -3.30 -56.21 12.21
CA ASN A 266 -4.60 -55.64 12.52
C ASN A 266 -4.67 -54.17 12.09
N LYS A 267 -5.22 -53.95 10.88
CA LYS A 267 -5.54 -52.62 10.33
C LYS A 267 -6.36 -51.75 11.28
N GLU A 268 -7.10 -52.33 12.23
CA GLU A 268 -7.86 -51.56 13.22
C GLU A 268 -6.97 -50.71 14.13
N ASN A 269 -5.69 -51.02 14.34
CA ASN A 269 -4.83 -50.23 15.25
C ASN A 269 -3.98 -49.16 14.54
N ALA A 270 -4.04 -49.05 13.21
CA ALA A 270 -3.22 -48.09 12.46
C ALA A 270 -3.54 -46.63 12.80
N TYR A 271 -4.83 -46.29 12.97
CA TYR A 271 -5.24 -44.92 13.37
C TYR A 271 -4.67 -44.51 14.73
N PHE A 272 -4.40 -45.48 15.62
CA PHE A 272 -3.88 -45.20 16.95
C PHE A 272 -2.41 -44.77 16.89
N ALA A 273 -1.59 -45.47 16.10
CA ALA A 273 -0.20 -45.07 15.86
C ALA A 273 -0.12 -43.67 15.22
N ASP A 274 -1.00 -43.39 14.25
CA ASP A 274 -1.14 -42.07 13.63
C ASP A 274 -1.68 -40.99 14.58
N GLY A 275 -2.46 -41.42 15.58
CA GLY A 275 -2.91 -40.57 16.67
C GLY A 275 -1.73 -40.08 17.50
N ILE A 276 -0.94 -41.02 18.04
CA ILE A 276 0.25 -40.71 18.85
C ILE A 276 1.25 -39.83 18.07
N GLN A 277 1.55 -40.20 16.83
CA GLN A 277 2.46 -39.45 15.97
C GLN A 277 2.04 -37.99 15.81
N ASP A 278 0.75 -37.76 15.60
CA ASP A 278 0.21 -36.43 15.37
C ASP A 278 0.05 -35.60 16.63
N ASP A 279 -0.20 -36.23 17.77
CA ASP A 279 -0.22 -35.51 19.04
C ASP A 279 1.18 -34.99 19.36
N ILE A 280 2.23 -35.80 19.12
CA ILE A 280 3.62 -35.37 19.22
C ILE A 280 3.89 -34.22 18.25
N LEU A 281 3.46 -34.34 16.99
CA LEU A 281 3.59 -33.27 16.00
C LEU A 281 2.91 -31.97 16.48
N THR A 282 1.68 -32.08 16.99
CA THR A 282 0.87 -30.97 17.50
C THR A 282 1.55 -30.30 18.70
N ASP A 283 2.12 -31.08 19.62
CA ASP A 283 2.86 -30.56 20.77
C ASP A 283 4.12 -29.81 20.36
N LEU A 284 4.90 -30.39 19.43
CA LEU A 284 6.09 -29.74 18.91
C LEU A 284 5.73 -28.45 18.14
N ALA A 285 4.61 -28.41 17.44
CA ALA A 285 4.14 -27.22 16.70
C ALA A 285 3.71 -26.06 17.61
N LYS A 286 3.47 -26.32 18.91
CA LYS A 286 3.23 -25.26 19.91
C LYS A 286 4.49 -24.46 20.24
N VAL A 287 5.68 -24.96 19.92
CA VAL A 287 6.97 -24.35 20.30
C VAL A 287 7.44 -23.38 19.22
N ALA A 288 7.50 -22.09 19.54
CA ALA A 288 7.82 -21.05 18.56
C ALA A 288 9.25 -21.12 17.98
N ASP A 289 10.20 -21.71 18.72
CA ASP A 289 11.59 -21.87 18.29
C ASP A 289 11.82 -23.17 17.49
N LEU A 290 10.76 -23.93 17.16
CA LEU A 290 10.79 -25.12 16.31
C LEU A 290 10.05 -24.89 14.98
N LYS A 291 10.65 -25.37 13.90
CA LYS A 291 9.93 -25.64 12.64
C LYS A 291 9.51 -27.10 12.62
N VAL A 292 8.21 -27.35 12.60
CA VAL A 292 7.65 -28.71 12.52
C VAL A 292 6.97 -28.89 11.17
N ILE A 293 7.27 -29.99 10.48
CA ILE A 293 6.64 -30.31 9.22
C ILE A 293 5.27 -30.93 9.46
N GLY A 294 4.26 -30.41 8.75
CA GLY A 294 2.87 -30.82 8.81
C GLY A 294 2.64 -32.28 8.42
N ARG A 295 1.57 -32.84 9.00
CA ARG A 295 1.18 -34.26 8.88
C ARG A 295 1.08 -34.72 7.43
N ARG A 296 0.53 -33.90 6.53
CA ARG A 296 0.25 -34.33 5.15
C ARG A 296 1.54 -34.50 4.35
N SER A 297 2.55 -33.67 4.59
CA SER A 297 3.86 -33.79 3.95
C SER A 297 4.59 -35.09 4.30
N VAL A 298 4.47 -35.55 5.55
CA VAL A 298 5.14 -36.77 6.03
C VAL A 298 4.38 -38.05 5.72
N ALA A 299 3.07 -37.97 5.46
CA ALA A 299 2.18 -39.13 5.31
C ALA A 299 2.65 -40.14 4.25
N GLN A 300 3.24 -39.67 3.16
CA GLN A 300 3.76 -40.51 2.07
C GLN A 300 4.98 -41.36 2.43
N TYR A 301 5.66 -41.03 3.53
CA TYR A 301 6.87 -41.74 3.97
C TYR A 301 6.57 -42.96 4.84
N ARG A 302 5.29 -43.29 5.05
CA ARG A 302 4.90 -44.50 5.77
C ARG A 302 5.51 -45.74 5.12
N GLY A 303 6.31 -46.49 5.88
CA GLY A 303 6.97 -47.70 5.41
C GLY A 303 7.88 -47.46 4.18
N SER A 304 8.31 -46.22 3.96
CA SER A 304 9.19 -45.88 2.85
C SER A 304 10.61 -46.38 3.13
N THR A 305 11.29 -46.81 2.08
CA THR A 305 12.73 -47.15 2.10
C THR A 305 13.62 -45.96 1.74
N THR A 306 13.05 -44.77 1.55
CA THR A 306 13.80 -43.53 1.29
C THR A 306 14.74 -43.22 2.45
N SER A 307 16.00 -42.86 2.16
CA SER A 307 16.96 -42.52 3.20
C SER A 307 16.52 -41.28 4.00
N VAL A 308 16.85 -41.24 5.29
CA VAL A 308 16.55 -40.09 6.16
C VAL A 308 17.20 -38.80 5.65
N ARG A 309 18.36 -38.91 4.98
CA ARG A 309 19.01 -37.77 4.31
C ARG A 309 18.14 -37.19 3.19
N ASP A 310 17.61 -38.04 2.32
CA ASP A 310 16.78 -37.62 1.20
C ASP A 310 15.44 -37.03 1.70
N ILE A 311 14.86 -37.62 2.74
CA ILE A 311 13.67 -37.08 3.42
C ILE A 311 13.97 -35.69 3.99
N GLY A 312 15.09 -35.53 4.69
CA GLY A 312 15.52 -34.25 5.25
C GLY A 312 15.75 -33.16 4.20
N HIS A 313 16.40 -33.50 3.09
CA HIS A 313 16.59 -32.57 1.98
C HIS A 313 15.25 -32.18 1.33
N ALA A 314 14.38 -33.17 1.11
CA ALA A 314 13.09 -32.97 0.49
C ALA A 314 12.11 -32.10 1.32
N LEU A 315 12.08 -32.31 2.63
CA LEU A 315 11.24 -31.56 3.57
C LEU A 315 11.94 -30.32 4.13
N GLN A 316 13.22 -30.13 3.80
CA GLN A 316 14.07 -29.05 4.31
C GLN A 316 14.12 -29.02 5.85
N VAL A 317 14.39 -30.19 6.46
CA VAL A 317 14.54 -30.36 7.92
C VAL A 317 15.89 -30.96 8.33
N ALA A 318 16.39 -30.52 9.49
CA ALA A 318 17.63 -31.01 10.09
C ALA A 318 17.46 -32.33 10.83
N TYR A 319 16.26 -32.63 11.33
CA TYR A 319 15.98 -33.86 12.06
C TYR A 319 14.72 -34.56 11.58
N VAL A 320 14.72 -35.87 11.72
CA VAL A 320 13.56 -36.73 11.48
C VAL A 320 13.31 -37.57 12.73
N LEU A 321 12.06 -37.63 13.17
CA LEU A 321 11.61 -38.56 14.21
C LEU A 321 10.96 -39.77 13.56
N GLU A 322 11.47 -40.94 13.85
CA GLU A 322 10.87 -42.22 13.50
C GLU A 322 10.40 -42.92 14.78
N GLY A 323 9.41 -43.79 14.64
CA GLY A 323 8.91 -44.52 15.79
C GLY A 323 7.99 -45.65 15.45
N THR A 324 7.71 -46.44 16.48
CA THR A 324 6.84 -47.62 16.41
C THR A 324 5.88 -47.58 17.58
N VAL A 325 4.62 -47.94 17.35
CA VAL A 325 3.59 -48.02 18.40
C VAL A 325 3.02 -49.43 18.42
N ARG A 326 2.88 -49.98 19.63
CA ARG A 326 2.17 -51.25 19.85
C ARG A 326 1.19 -51.09 21.01
N LYS A 327 -0.03 -51.60 20.84
CA LYS A 327 -1.06 -51.62 21.87
C LYS A 327 -1.37 -53.08 22.19
N ILE A 328 -0.90 -53.57 23.34
CA ILE A 328 -1.02 -54.98 23.73
C ILE A 328 -1.53 -55.06 25.17
N ASN A 329 -2.62 -55.79 25.41
CA ASN A 329 -3.17 -56.08 26.74
C ASN A 329 -3.36 -54.84 27.63
N GLY A 330 -3.89 -53.73 27.07
CA GLY A 330 -4.11 -52.49 27.81
C GLY A 330 -2.86 -51.64 28.06
N LYS A 331 -1.69 -52.06 27.57
CA LYS A 331 -0.44 -51.30 27.59
C LYS A 331 -0.09 -50.76 26.22
N ILE A 332 0.56 -49.61 26.21
CA ILE A 332 1.15 -49.02 25.01
C ILE A 332 2.67 -49.13 25.13
N ARG A 333 3.30 -49.55 24.05
CA ARG A 333 4.73 -49.48 23.87
C ARG A 333 5.04 -48.57 22.69
N VAL A 334 5.76 -47.48 22.96
CA VAL A 334 6.26 -46.55 21.94
C VAL A 334 7.78 -46.61 21.92
N THR A 335 8.36 -46.79 20.74
CA THR A 335 9.79 -46.57 20.53
C THR A 335 9.91 -45.36 19.62
N ALA A 336 10.75 -44.40 19.98
CA ALA A 336 10.95 -43.19 19.18
C ALA A 336 12.45 -42.92 19.07
N GLN A 337 12.90 -42.52 17.88
CA GLN A 337 14.29 -42.20 17.59
C GLN A 337 14.38 -40.91 16.78
N LEU A 338 15.30 -40.03 17.18
CA LEU A 338 15.59 -38.76 16.56
C LEU A 338 16.90 -38.87 15.78
N ILE A 339 16.83 -38.65 14.47
CA ILE A 339 17.94 -38.86 13.54
C ILE A 339 18.33 -37.52 12.91
N ASP A 340 19.63 -37.22 12.86
CA ASP A 340 20.17 -36.05 12.17
C ASP A 340 20.28 -36.33 10.68
N THR A 341 19.51 -35.62 9.84
CA THR A 341 19.38 -35.89 8.40
C THR A 341 20.69 -35.65 7.63
N ARG A 342 21.61 -34.88 8.19
CA ARG A 342 22.88 -34.53 7.54
C ARG A 342 23.90 -35.65 7.70
N THR A 343 23.96 -36.22 8.91
CA THR A 343 24.93 -37.24 9.29
C THR A 343 24.36 -38.66 9.30
N GLU A 344 23.04 -38.80 9.24
CA GLU A 344 22.29 -40.05 9.45
C GLU A 344 22.55 -40.71 10.81
N ALA A 345 23.14 -39.95 11.75
CA ALA A 345 23.40 -40.42 13.10
C ALA A 345 22.15 -40.29 13.97
N GLU A 346 21.85 -41.35 14.72
CA GLU A 346 20.91 -41.33 15.83
C GLU A 346 21.44 -40.36 16.91
N ARG A 347 20.62 -39.38 17.27
CA ARG A 347 20.93 -38.41 18.33
C ARG A 347 20.31 -38.79 19.66
N TRP A 348 19.18 -39.50 19.60
CA TRP A 348 18.41 -39.91 20.74
C TRP A 348 17.48 -41.05 20.31
N GLY A 349 17.29 -42.02 21.19
CA GLY A 349 16.36 -43.12 21.01
C GLY A 349 15.92 -43.64 22.36
N GLU A 350 14.62 -43.75 22.57
CA GLU A 350 14.05 -44.21 23.84
C GLU A 350 12.86 -45.13 23.63
N LYS A 351 12.59 -45.94 24.65
CA LYS A 351 11.47 -46.87 24.69
C LYS A 351 10.59 -46.57 25.89
N TYR A 352 9.33 -46.30 25.61
CA TYR A 352 8.29 -46.03 26.59
C TYR A 352 7.34 -47.22 26.66
N GLU A 353 7.07 -47.69 27.87
CA GLU A 353 6.05 -48.69 28.16
C GLU A 353 5.20 -48.17 29.31
N ARG A 354 3.90 -47.99 29.04
CA ARG A 354 2.93 -47.37 29.95
C ARG A 354 1.58 -48.05 29.81
N ASP A 355 0.75 -47.91 30.84
CA ASP A 355 -0.66 -48.27 30.72
C ASP A 355 -1.37 -47.28 29.79
N LEU A 356 -2.40 -47.73 29.07
CA LEU A 356 -3.19 -46.89 28.15
C LEU A 356 -3.74 -45.61 28.82
N ALA A 357 -3.96 -45.66 30.14
CA ALA A 357 -4.39 -44.51 30.93
C ALA A 357 -3.37 -43.37 31.03
N ASP A 358 -2.09 -43.69 30.84
CA ASP A 358 -0.99 -42.72 30.92
C ASP A 358 -0.54 -42.26 29.53
N VAL A 359 -1.32 -42.53 28.47
CA VAL A 359 -0.98 -42.19 27.08
C VAL A 359 -0.63 -40.71 26.92
N PHE A 360 -1.40 -39.81 27.54
CA PHE A 360 -1.16 -38.37 27.44
C PHE A 360 0.13 -37.93 28.13
N ALA A 361 0.42 -38.49 29.31
CA ALA A 361 1.65 -38.16 30.03
C ALA A 361 2.88 -38.64 29.26
N MET A 362 2.80 -39.83 28.66
CA MET A 362 3.85 -40.37 27.80
C MET A 362 4.07 -39.49 26.55
N GLN A 363 3.02 -38.98 25.93
CA GLN A 363 3.12 -38.08 24.77
C GLN A 363 3.85 -36.78 25.13
N SER A 364 3.43 -36.12 26.22
CA SER A 364 4.08 -34.89 26.69
C SER A 364 5.56 -35.14 27.07
N GLU A 365 5.85 -36.27 27.74
CA GLU A 365 7.22 -36.69 28.09
C GLU A 365 8.11 -36.85 26.84
N ILE A 366 7.59 -37.52 25.79
CA ILE A 366 8.29 -37.69 24.51
C ILE A 366 8.54 -36.33 23.84
N SER A 367 7.51 -35.47 23.76
CA SER A 367 7.61 -34.14 23.16
C SER A 367 8.65 -33.27 23.87
N GLU A 368 8.63 -33.23 25.21
CA GLU A 368 9.61 -32.49 26.02
C GLU A 368 11.04 -33.02 25.85
N ALA A 369 11.21 -34.35 25.80
CA ALA A 369 12.51 -34.97 25.55
C ALA A 369 13.07 -34.54 24.20
N ILE A 370 12.26 -34.59 23.14
CA ILE A 370 12.65 -34.16 21.78
C ILE A 370 13.04 -32.67 21.78
N ILE A 371 12.23 -31.80 22.38
CA ILE A 371 12.50 -30.36 22.50
C ILE A 371 13.85 -30.12 23.18
N GLY A 372 14.13 -30.86 24.26
CA GLY A 372 15.41 -30.82 24.98
C GLY A 372 16.60 -31.24 24.12
N GLN A 373 16.47 -32.34 23.35
CA GLN A 373 17.52 -32.81 22.43
C GLN A 373 17.81 -31.81 21.31
N LEU A 374 16.76 -31.17 20.79
CA LEU A 374 16.86 -30.11 19.77
C LEU A 374 17.36 -28.77 20.35
N LYS A 375 17.51 -28.67 21.68
CA LYS A 375 17.88 -27.45 22.40
C LYS A 375 16.98 -26.26 22.02
N ALA A 376 15.70 -26.52 21.75
CA ALA A 376 14.73 -25.48 21.45
C ALA A 376 14.30 -24.76 22.73
N ALA A 377 14.10 -23.45 22.63
CA ALA A 377 13.62 -22.67 23.76
C ALA A 377 12.15 -23.04 24.05
N LEU A 378 11.87 -23.46 25.28
CA LEU A 378 10.52 -23.79 25.75
C LEU A 378 10.12 -22.84 26.88
N SER A 379 9.11 -22.01 26.62
CA SER A 379 8.55 -21.13 27.65
C SER A 379 7.63 -21.89 28.61
N PRO A 380 7.40 -21.39 29.83
CA PRO A 380 6.45 -22.00 30.76
C PRO A 380 5.03 -22.14 30.20
N LYS A 381 4.61 -21.19 29.35
CA LYS A 381 3.29 -21.21 28.70
C LYS A 381 3.18 -22.32 27.66
N GLU A 382 4.20 -22.48 26.81
CA GLU A 382 4.25 -23.57 25.82
C GLU A 382 4.31 -24.93 26.52
N LYS A 383 5.11 -25.05 27.59
CA LYS A 383 5.16 -26.26 28.41
C LYS A 383 3.79 -26.65 28.97
N ALA A 384 3.09 -25.71 29.63
CA ALA A 384 1.76 -25.97 30.17
C ALA A 384 0.73 -26.36 29.08
N ALA A 385 0.89 -25.87 27.85
CA ALA A 385 0.04 -26.23 26.72
C ALA A 385 0.33 -27.63 26.16
N ILE A 386 1.56 -28.14 26.29
CA ILE A 386 1.96 -29.51 25.94
C ILE A 386 1.46 -30.51 26.98
N GLU A 387 1.51 -30.15 28.26
CA GLU A 387 1.05 -31.01 29.38
C GLU A 387 -0.50 -31.09 29.51
N GLN A 388 -1.24 -30.27 28.76
CA GLN A 388 -2.70 -30.22 28.84
C GLN A 388 -3.35 -31.48 28.25
N LYS A 389 -4.01 -32.27 29.10
CA LYS A 389 -4.76 -33.46 28.67
C LYS A 389 -6.00 -33.06 27.83
N PRO A 390 -6.23 -33.69 26.67
CA PRO A 390 -7.37 -33.38 25.81
C PRO A 390 -8.71 -33.88 26.38
N THR A 391 -8.71 -34.99 27.11
CA THR A 391 -9.88 -35.61 27.75
C THR A 391 -9.45 -36.46 28.95
N GLN A 392 -10.39 -36.80 29.83
CA GLN A 392 -10.20 -37.80 30.90
C GLN A 392 -10.77 -39.18 30.52
N ASP A 393 -11.49 -39.31 29.41
CA ASP A 393 -12.10 -40.57 28.94
C ASP A 393 -11.33 -41.12 27.74
N GLN A 394 -10.71 -42.29 27.92
CA GLN A 394 -9.89 -42.95 26.89
C GLN A 394 -10.70 -43.47 25.69
N GLU A 395 -11.95 -43.87 25.91
CA GLU A 395 -12.82 -44.32 24.82
C GLU A 395 -13.32 -43.12 24.01
N ALA A 396 -13.62 -41.99 24.67
CA ALA A 396 -13.88 -40.73 23.97
C ALA A 396 -12.66 -40.31 23.14
N TYR A 397 -11.45 -40.50 23.67
CA TYR A 397 -10.22 -40.24 22.95
C TYR A 397 -10.05 -41.13 21.72
N ASP A 398 -10.29 -42.43 21.86
CA ASP A 398 -10.21 -43.39 20.76
C ASP A 398 -11.16 -43.03 19.61
N LEU A 399 -12.41 -42.69 19.93
CA LEU A 399 -13.41 -42.23 18.97
C LEU A 399 -12.96 -40.95 18.25
N TYR A 400 -12.40 -39.99 18.99
CA TYR A 400 -11.86 -38.76 18.42
C TYR A 400 -10.69 -39.04 17.45
N LEU A 401 -9.75 -39.92 17.81
CA LEU A 401 -8.64 -40.28 16.92
C LEU A 401 -9.12 -40.92 15.61
N ARG A 402 -10.12 -41.81 15.67
CA ARG A 402 -10.75 -42.40 14.47
C ARG A 402 -11.41 -41.34 13.60
N ALA A 403 -12.16 -40.42 14.21
CA ALA A 403 -12.79 -39.32 13.48
C ALA A 403 -11.75 -38.42 12.80
N ARG A 404 -10.68 -38.07 13.53
CA ARG A 404 -9.57 -37.24 13.05
C ARG A 404 -8.84 -37.89 11.88
N ALA A 405 -8.61 -39.21 11.93
CA ALA A 405 -8.05 -39.94 10.80
C ALA A 405 -8.92 -39.83 9.53
N LEU A 406 -10.24 -39.98 9.66
CA LEU A 406 -11.18 -39.82 8.55
C LEU A 406 -11.22 -38.39 8.00
N VAL A 407 -11.06 -37.38 8.85
CA VAL A 407 -10.99 -35.95 8.47
C VAL A 407 -9.63 -35.59 7.85
N TYR A 408 -8.59 -36.41 7.99
CA TYR A 408 -7.26 -36.09 7.45
C TYR A 408 -6.81 -36.97 6.29
N GLU A 409 -7.55 -38.02 5.93
CA GLU A 409 -7.32 -38.85 4.74
C GLU A 409 -7.67 -38.12 3.40
N PHE A 410 -7.95 -36.81 3.44
CA PHE A 410 -8.43 -36.04 2.30
C PHE A 410 -7.34 -35.71 1.28
N GLY A 411 -7.16 -36.59 0.30
CA GLY A 411 -6.34 -36.32 -0.89
C GLY A 411 -7.12 -35.96 -2.16
N VAL A 412 -8.43 -36.18 -2.24
CA VAL A 412 -9.18 -35.98 -3.50
C VAL A 412 -10.60 -35.50 -3.20
N ILE A 413 -11.04 -34.43 -3.86
CA ILE A 413 -12.47 -34.07 -4.01
C ILE A 413 -13.15 -35.26 -4.69
N SER A 414 -13.75 -36.12 -3.89
CA SER A 414 -14.43 -37.35 -4.32
C SER A 414 -15.62 -37.62 -3.41
N THR A 415 -16.59 -38.37 -3.91
CA THR A 415 -17.75 -38.85 -3.12
C THR A 415 -17.34 -39.68 -1.90
N VAL A 416 -16.17 -40.32 -1.94
CA VAL A 416 -15.57 -41.07 -0.83
C VAL A 416 -15.20 -40.13 0.33
N SER A 417 -14.73 -38.93 0.03
CA SER A 417 -14.39 -37.92 1.04
C SER A 417 -15.63 -37.42 1.80
N GLN A 418 -16.76 -37.19 1.14
CA GLN A 418 -18.01 -36.81 1.83
C GLN A 418 -18.49 -37.88 2.81
N ALA A 419 -18.50 -39.16 2.38
CA ALA A 419 -18.92 -40.27 3.22
C ALA A 419 -18.00 -40.47 4.44
N ASN A 420 -16.71 -40.15 4.32
CA ASN A 420 -15.78 -40.17 5.44
C ASN A 420 -16.05 -39.03 6.43
N THR A 421 -16.37 -37.82 5.96
CA THR A 421 -16.73 -36.70 6.84
C THR A 421 -18.02 -36.98 7.64
N ASP A 422 -19.05 -37.57 7.02
CA ASP A 422 -20.28 -37.96 7.73
C ASP A 422 -19.99 -39.02 8.83
N LYS A 423 -19.14 -40.02 8.55
CA LYS A 423 -18.70 -40.99 9.55
C LYS A 423 -17.92 -40.33 10.69
N ALA A 424 -17.05 -39.38 10.37
CA ALA A 424 -16.29 -38.64 11.37
C ALA A 424 -17.22 -37.86 12.31
N ILE A 425 -18.27 -37.22 11.78
CA ILE A 425 -19.28 -36.52 12.59
C ILE A 425 -19.95 -37.46 13.60
N LEU A 426 -20.33 -38.67 13.19
CA LEU A 426 -20.96 -39.66 14.09
C LEU A 426 -20.01 -40.10 15.21
N LEU A 427 -18.73 -40.31 14.88
CA LEU A 427 -17.71 -40.64 15.87
C LEU A 427 -17.46 -39.49 16.85
N LEU A 428 -17.42 -38.24 16.37
CA LEU A 428 -17.26 -37.05 17.22
C LEU A 428 -18.44 -36.85 18.15
N GLN A 429 -19.67 -37.03 17.65
CA GLN A 429 -20.87 -36.99 18.49
C GLN A 429 -20.82 -38.07 19.58
N SER A 430 -20.33 -39.26 19.26
CA SER A 430 -20.15 -40.34 20.23
C SER A 430 -19.07 -40.00 21.26
N ALA A 431 -17.94 -39.40 20.84
CA ALA A 431 -16.88 -38.94 21.74
C ALA A 431 -17.41 -37.86 22.71
N ILE A 432 -18.16 -36.89 22.19
CA ILE A 432 -18.79 -35.81 22.97
C ILE A 432 -19.84 -36.35 23.95
N ALA A 433 -20.63 -37.35 23.56
CA ALA A 433 -21.61 -37.97 24.45
C ALA A 433 -20.96 -38.66 25.65
N ARG A 434 -19.74 -39.19 25.47
CA ARG A 434 -18.94 -39.81 26.53
C ARG A 434 -18.26 -38.77 27.43
N ASP A 435 -17.61 -37.77 26.83
CA ASP A 435 -17.00 -36.65 27.55
C ASP A 435 -17.50 -35.31 27.00
N PRO A 436 -18.56 -34.74 27.61
CA PRO A 436 -19.07 -33.43 27.22
C PRO A 436 -18.10 -32.25 27.47
N LYS A 437 -16.96 -32.49 28.12
CA LYS A 437 -15.89 -31.48 28.32
C LYS A 437 -14.75 -31.62 27.30
N PHE A 438 -14.89 -32.48 26.30
CA PHE A 438 -13.84 -32.71 25.30
C PHE A 438 -13.83 -31.61 24.21
N ALA A 439 -13.25 -30.45 24.52
CA ALA A 439 -13.27 -29.26 23.66
C ALA A 439 -12.71 -29.49 22.23
N LEU A 440 -11.67 -30.31 22.06
CA LEU A 440 -11.09 -30.59 20.73
C LEU A 440 -12.04 -31.38 19.83
N ALA A 441 -12.88 -32.28 20.39
CA ALA A 441 -13.88 -33.01 19.61
C ALA A 441 -14.95 -32.06 19.07
N TYR A 442 -15.32 -31.03 19.83
CA TYR A 442 -16.22 -29.97 19.38
C TYR A 442 -15.59 -29.09 18.28
N CYS A 443 -14.31 -28.75 18.39
CA CYS A 443 -13.60 -27.99 17.35
C CYS A 443 -13.61 -28.76 16.02
N LEU A 444 -13.20 -30.03 16.05
CA LEU A 444 -13.15 -30.89 14.87
C LEU A 444 -14.56 -31.17 14.30
N LEU A 445 -15.59 -31.22 15.15
CA LEU A 445 -16.98 -31.33 14.70
C LEU A 445 -17.41 -30.07 13.94
N SER A 446 -17.03 -28.88 14.41
CA SER A 446 -17.31 -27.62 13.69
C SER A 446 -16.64 -27.62 12.31
N GLU A 447 -15.36 -27.98 12.25
CA GLU A 447 -14.60 -28.10 11.01
C GLU A 447 -15.24 -29.09 10.01
N ALA A 448 -15.61 -30.28 10.48
CA ALA A 448 -16.26 -31.29 9.65
C ALA A 448 -17.61 -30.81 9.09
N GLN A 449 -18.39 -30.06 9.86
CA GLN A 449 -19.64 -29.46 9.38
C GLN A 449 -19.38 -28.35 8.35
N LEU A 450 -18.35 -27.53 8.52
CA LEU A 450 -17.96 -26.50 7.54
C LEU A 450 -17.41 -27.09 6.24
N ASP A 451 -16.69 -28.20 6.31
CA ASP A 451 -16.25 -28.95 5.12
C ASP A 451 -17.46 -29.49 4.34
N LEU A 452 -18.44 -30.09 5.02
CA LEU A 452 -19.68 -30.51 4.37
C LEU A 452 -20.53 -29.35 3.86
N TYR A 453 -20.56 -28.20 4.56
CA TYR A 453 -21.18 -26.99 4.05
C TYR A 453 -20.64 -26.65 2.65
N ALA A 454 -19.31 -26.62 2.48
CA ALA A 454 -18.70 -26.34 1.18
C ALA A 454 -18.95 -27.44 0.14
N ARG A 455 -18.83 -28.72 0.52
CA ARG A 455 -18.95 -29.87 -0.40
C ARG A 455 -20.38 -30.17 -0.84
N GLU A 456 -21.36 -29.88 0.01
CA GLU A 456 -22.79 -30.08 -0.26
C GLU A 456 -23.43 -28.83 -0.88
N TYR A 457 -22.66 -28.08 -1.69
CA TYR A 457 -23.14 -26.89 -2.41
C TYR A 457 -23.69 -25.82 -1.47
N TRP A 458 -22.90 -25.45 -0.46
CA TRP A 458 -23.24 -24.42 0.51
C TRP A 458 -24.53 -24.75 1.29
N ASN A 459 -24.66 -26.00 1.73
CA ASN A 459 -25.82 -26.49 2.49
C ASN A 459 -25.95 -25.79 3.86
N LYS A 460 -26.80 -24.76 3.93
CA LYS A 460 -26.98 -23.91 5.12
C LYS A 460 -27.41 -24.66 6.38
N GLU A 461 -28.00 -25.85 6.26
CA GLU A 461 -28.38 -26.68 7.41
C GLU A 461 -27.17 -27.15 8.25
N ARG A 462 -25.97 -27.11 7.65
CA ARG A 462 -24.71 -27.44 8.32
C ARG A 462 -24.23 -26.29 9.24
N LEU A 463 -24.59 -25.04 8.96
CA LEU A 463 -24.07 -23.86 9.67
C LEU A 463 -24.50 -23.79 11.15
N PRO A 464 -25.77 -24.02 11.54
CA PRO A 464 -26.15 -24.04 12.95
C PRO A 464 -25.43 -25.13 13.75
N LYS A 465 -25.18 -26.29 13.13
CA LYS A 465 -24.45 -27.41 13.77
C LYS A 465 -22.98 -27.07 13.98
N ALA A 466 -22.36 -26.42 13.00
CA ALA A 466 -20.98 -25.92 13.15
C ALA A 466 -20.88 -24.87 14.27
N LYS A 467 -21.86 -23.96 14.35
CA LYS A 467 -21.94 -22.93 15.38
C LYS A 467 -22.10 -23.51 16.77
N GLU A 468 -23.05 -24.42 16.95
CA GLU A 468 -23.30 -25.07 18.23
C GLU A 468 -22.04 -25.76 18.75
N ALA A 469 -21.32 -26.44 17.86
CA ALA A 469 -20.08 -27.11 18.23
C ALA A 469 -18.99 -26.13 18.69
N VAL A 470 -18.73 -25.05 17.95
CA VAL A 470 -17.69 -24.09 18.33
C VAL A 470 -18.07 -23.27 19.57
N ASP A 471 -19.34 -22.89 19.73
CA ASP A 471 -19.84 -22.21 20.93
C ASP A 471 -19.70 -23.12 22.17
N ALA A 472 -19.91 -24.44 22.02
CA ALA A 472 -19.66 -25.41 23.08
C ALA A 472 -18.16 -25.51 23.42
N ALA A 473 -17.28 -25.59 22.42
CA ALA A 473 -15.83 -25.63 22.64
C ALA A 473 -15.34 -24.41 23.44
N LEU A 474 -15.79 -23.21 23.08
CA LEU A 474 -15.43 -21.97 23.78
C LEU A 474 -16.02 -21.88 25.19
N ARG A 475 -17.24 -22.38 25.41
CA ARG A 475 -17.82 -22.45 26.76
C ARG A 475 -17.05 -23.40 27.69
N ILE A 476 -16.53 -24.50 27.14
CA ILE A 476 -15.74 -25.48 27.89
C ILE A 476 -14.32 -24.97 28.14
N SER A 477 -13.71 -24.33 27.15
CA SER A 477 -12.33 -23.84 27.22
C SER A 477 -12.20 -22.47 26.56
N PRO A 478 -12.55 -21.38 27.28
CA PRO A 478 -12.62 -20.03 26.71
C PRO A 478 -11.29 -19.46 26.21
N ASN A 479 -10.16 -20.03 26.64
CA ASN A 479 -8.82 -19.61 26.23
C ASN A 479 -8.15 -20.64 25.30
N SER A 480 -8.90 -21.64 24.81
CA SER A 480 -8.35 -22.68 23.93
C SER A 480 -8.02 -22.09 22.56
N PRO A 481 -6.75 -22.13 22.11
CA PRO A 481 -6.39 -21.55 20.84
C PRO A 481 -7.02 -22.32 19.66
N GLN A 482 -7.25 -23.64 19.79
CA GLN A 482 -7.98 -24.42 18.78
C GLN A 482 -9.45 -24.00 18.68
N ALA A 483 -10.09 -23.67 19.81
CA ALA A 483 -11.47 -23.19 19.80
C ALA A 483 -11.59 -21.80 19.14
N HIS A 484 -10.62 -20.90 19.38
CA HIS A 484 -10.54 -19.62 18.69
C HIS A 484 -10.24 -19.77 17.20
N LEU A 485 -9.40 -20.73 16.79
CA LEU A 485 -9.14 -21.03 15.38
C LEU A 485 -10.42 -21.55 14.68
N ALA A 486 -11.11 -22.50 15.31
CA ALA A 486 -12.39 -23.01 14.80
C ALA A 486 -13.45 -21.90 14.69
N LEU A 487 -13.47 -20.96 15.66
CA LEU A 487 -14.38 -19.81 15.59
C LEU A 487 -13.99 -18.87 14.44
N ALA A 488 -12.70 -18.60 14.27
CA ALA A 488 -12.20 -17.79 13.16
C ALA A 488 -12.62 -18.38 11.80
N GLN A 489 -12.48 -19.71 11.63
CA GLN A 489 -12.95 -20.40 10.43
C GLN A 489 -14.47 -20.32 10.27
N TYR A 490 -15.24 -20.50 11.33
CA TYR A 490 -16.70 -20.40 11.29
C TYR A 490 -17.14 -19.00 10.87
N VAL A 491 -16.70 -17.94 11.57
CA VAL A 491 -17.13 -16.57 11.27
C VAL A 491 -16.64 -16.11 9.89
N TYR A 492 -15.48 -16.59 9.45
CA TYR A 492 -14.97 -16.31 8.12
C TYR A 492 -15.78 -17.01 7.01
N ARG A 493 -16.02 -18.32 7.13
CA ARG A 493 -16.66 -19.12 6.07
C ARG A 493 -18.19 -19.03 6.06
N ALA A 494 -18.81 -18.95 7.24
CA ALA A 494 -20.26 -18.96 7.42
C ALA A 494 -20.84 -17.54 7.51
N GLU A 495 -20.26 -16.68 8.35
CA GLU A 495 -20.78 -15.33 8.58
C GLU A 495 -20.16 -14.29 7.63
N ARG A 496 -19.11 -14.65 6.89
CA ARG A 496 -18.33 -13.75 6.02
C ARG A 496 -17.79 -12.52 6.78
N ASN A 497 -17.59 -12.66 8.09
CA ASN A 497 -17.15 -11.59 8.96
C ASN A 497 -15.63 -11.66 9.17
N ARG A 498 -14.90 -10.99 8.28
CA ARG A 498 -13.43 -10.98 8.26
C ARG A 498 -12.83 -10.32 9.49
N GLU A 499 -13.41 -9.22 9.95
CA GLU A 499 -12.90 -8.51 11.13
C GLU A 499 -13.00 -9.35 12.39
N SER A 500 -14.11 -10.08 12.56
CA SER A 500 -14.25 -11.04 13.65
C SER A 500 -13.28 -12.20 13.48
N ALA A 501 -13.15 -12.74 12.26
CA ALA A 501 -12.21 -13.83 11.97
C ALA A 501 -10.77 -13.47 12.38
N GLU A 502 -10.29 -12.28 12.00
CA GLU A 502 -8.95 -11.82 12.35
C GLU A 502 -8.73 -11.66 13.85
N LYS A 503 -9.74 -11.17 14.59
CA LYS A 503 -9.63 -11.03 16.05
C LYS A 503 -9.46 -12.38 16.71
N GLU A 504 -10.28 -13.36 16.33
CA GLU A 504 -10.21 -14.72 16.85
C GLU A 504 -8.91 -15.42 16.42
N LEU A 505 -8.51 -15.25 15.17
CA LEU A 505 -7.26 -15.80 14.64
C LEU A 505 -6.03 -15.23 15.34
N ALA A 506 -6.02 -13.93 15.66
CA ALA A 506 -4.94 -13.30 16.42
C ALA A 506 -4.84 -13.83 17.88
N ILE A 507 -5.93 -14.36 18.44
CA ILE A 507 -5.89 -15.04 19.74
C ILE A 507 -5.26 -16.43 19.57
N ALA A 508 -5.72 -17.19 18.57
CA ALA A 508 -5.21 -18.53 18.27
C ALA A 508 -3.70 -18.52 17.95
N ALA A 509 -3.25 -17.62 17.07
CA ALA A 509 -1.87 -17.52 16.59
C ALA A 509 -0.83 -17.32 17.72
N LYS A 510 -1.22 -16.70 18.85
CA LYS A 510 -0.32 -16.49 20.01
C LYS A 510 0.11 -17.77 20.73
N SER A 511 -0.60 -18.88 20.50
CA SER A 511 -0.34 -20.16 21.17
C SER A 511 -0.24 -21.33 20.16
N LEU A 512 -0.26 -21.02 18.86
CA LEU A 512 -0.18 -21.97 17.75
C LEU A 512 0.84 -21.49 16.70
N PRO A 513 2.11 -21.25 17.07
CA PRO A 513 3.11 -20.63 16.18
C PRO A 513 3.51 -21.50 14.98
N GLY A 514 3.34 -22.82 15.05
CA GLY A 514 3.62 -23.77 13.98
C GLY A 514 2.37 -24.35 13.29
N GLU A 515 1.18 -23.83 13.57
CA GLU A 515 -0.07 -24.37 13.03
C GLU A 515 -0.32 -23.87 11.61
N VAL A 516 -0.40 -24.78 10.65
CA VAL A 516 -0.52 -24.47 9.20
C VAL A 516 -1.79 -23.67 8.92
N GLU A 517 -2.90 -24.07 9.54
CA GLU A 517 -4.22 -23.49 9.27
C GLU A 517 -4.33 -22.02 9.71
N VAL A 518 -3.52 -21.60 10.69
CA VAL A 518 -3.44 -20.18 11.10
C VAL A 518 -2.95 -19.33 9.93
N PHE A 519 -1.85 -19.73 9.30
CA PHE A 519 -1.28 -19.02 8.15
C PHE A 519 -2.15 -19.14 6.90
N SER A 520 -2.77 -20.31 6.69
CA SER A 520 -3.69 -20.51 5.56
C SER A 520 -4.89 -19.57 5.62
N LEU A 521 -5.54 -19.45 6.78
CA LEU A 521 -6.70 -18.56 6.96
C LEU A 521 -6.29 -17.09 6.93
N GLN A 522 -5.15 -16.74 7.54
CA GLN A 522 -4.65 -15.36 7.54
C GLN A 522 -4.35 -14.88 6.11
N GLY A 523 -3.65 -15.70 5.33
CA GLY A 523 -3.36 -15.40 3.92
C GLY A 523 -4.64 -15.20 3.10
N GLU A 524 -5.69 -16.00 3.33
CA GLU A 524 -6.96 -15.86 2.62
C GLU A 524 -7.68 -14.54 2.94
N ILE A 525 -7.69 -14.13 4.22
CA ILE A 525 -8.27 -12.85 4.64
C ILE A 525 -7.49 -11.67 4.04
N GLU A 526 -6.16 -11.75 4.05
CA GLU A 526 -5.28 -10.73 3.50
C GLU A 526 -5.41 -10.58 1.98
N GLU A 527 -5.58 -11.69 1.24
CA GLU A 527 -5.88 -11.68 -0.20
C GLU A 527 -7.17 -10.91 -0.51
N GLN A 528 -8.25 -11.19 0.21
CA GLN A 528 -9.53 -10.50 0.01
C GLN A 528 -9.43 -9.00 0.29
N ARG A 529 -8.53 -8.59 1.18
CA ARG A 529 -8.24 -7.17 1.48
C ARG A 529 -7.25 -6.52 0.52
N GLY A 530 -6.68 -7.28 -0.43
CA GLY A 530 -5.64 -6.80 -1.33
C GLY A 530 -4.30 -6.56 -0.64
N GLN A 531 -4.05 -7.16 0.53
CA GLN A 531 -2.78 -7.08 1.26
C GLN A 531 -1.78 -8.11 0.72
N TRP A 532 -1.49 -8.01 -0.58
CA TRP A 532 -0.81 -9.05 -1.36
C TRP A 532 0.55 -9.48 -0.81
N ALA A 533 1.36 -8.54 -0.31
CA ALA A 533 2.67 -8.84 0.26
C ALA A 533 2.58 -9.72 1.51
N ARG A 534 1.62 -9.43 2.40
CA ARG A 534 1.38 -10.17 3.62
C ARG A 534 0.80 -11.54 3.31
N ALA A 535 -0.22 -11.57 2.44
CA ALA A 535 -0.84 -12.80 1.98
C ALA A 535 0.20 -13.76 1.41
N LEU A 536 1.10 -13.26 0.56
CA LEU A 536 2.16 -14.06 -0.01
C LEU A 536 3.11 -14.60 1.06
N GLY A 537 3.46 -13.79 2.07
CA GLY A 537 4.24 -14.22 3.22
C GLY A 537 3.59 -15.37 3.99
N ASP A 538 2.30 -15.25 4.32
CA ASP A 538 1.57 -16.24 5.10
C ASP A 538 1.31 -17.53 4.29
N ARG A 539 0.94 -17.44 3.00
CA ARG A 539 0.82 -18.60 2.12
C ARG A 539 2.16 -19.31 1.93
N ALA A 540 3.25 -18.55 1.77
CA ALA A 540 4.59 -19.11 1.71
C ALA A 540 4.96 -19.82 3.02
N LYS A 541 4.57 -19.26 4.16
CA LYS A 541 4.80 -19.88 5.47
C LYS A 541 3.99 -21.17 5.65
N ALA A 542 2.72 -21.18 5.26
CA ALA A 542 1.88 -22.38 5.28
C ALA A 542 2.49 -23.51 4.43
N ASN A 543 2.95 -23.19 3.22
CA ASN A 543 3.66 -24.12 2.35
C ASN A 543 5.08 -24.47 2.88
N GLU A 544 5.71 -23.63 3.70
CA GLU A 544 6.99 -23.98 4.35
C GLU A 544 6.80 -25.02 5.47
N LEU A 545 5.67 -24.95 6.16
CA LEU A 545 5.29 -25.84 7.24
C LEU A 545 4.72 -27.16 6.71
N ASP A 546 3.96 -27.15 5.61
CA ASP A 546 3.46 -28.36 4.94
C ASP A 546 3.80 -28.35 3.44
N PRO A 547 5.08 -28.53 3.06
CA PRO A 547 5.61 -28.32 1.70
C PRO A 547 5.20 -29.33 0.64
N ARG A 548 4.45 -30.36 1.02
CA ARG A 548 3.89 -31.37 0.12
C ARG A 548 2.38 -31.55 0.26
N ASP A 549 1.73 -30.77 1.12
CA ASP A 549 0.29 -30.67 1.09
C ASP A 549 -0.18 -30.04 -0.23
N GLN A 550 -1.24 -30.59 -0.80
CA GLN A 550 -1.75 -30.12 -2.08
C GLN A 550 -2.41 -28.73 -1.94
N ALA A 551 -3.07 -28.46 -0.81
CA ALA A 551 -3.81 -27.24 -0.60
C ALA A 551 -2.87 -26.06 -0.37
N THR A 552 -1.88 -26.18 0.51
CA THR A 552 -0.87 -25.14 0.76
C THR A 552 -0.11 -24.78 -0.53
N ALA A 553 0.30 -25.78 -1.31
CA ALA A 553 1.02 -25.56 -2.56
C ALA A 553 0.14 -24.90 -3.62
N SER A 554 -1.10 -25.39 -3.81
CA SER A 554 -2.03 -24.83 -4.82
C SER A 554 -2.40 -23.39 -4.49
N ASN A 555 -2.70 -23.08 -3.23
CA ASN A 555 -3.05 -21.72 -2.81
C ASN A 555 -1.88 -20.73 -3.05
N LEU A 556 -0.65 -21.13 -2.79
CA LEU A 556 0.53 -20.31 -3.07
C LEU A 556 0.77 -20.12 -4.58
N ILE A 557 0.59 -21.17 -5.38
CA ILE A 557 0.68 -21.13 -6.85
C ILE A 557 -0.37 -20.18 -7.41
N ASP A 558 -1.63 -20.29 -6.98
CA ASP A 558 -2.74 -19.48 -7.46
C ASP A 558 -2.52 -18.00 -7.13
N LEU A 559 -2.00 -17.69 -5.94
CA LEU A 559 -1.63 -16.34 -5.55
C LEU A 559 -0.50 -15.79 -6.43
N TRP A 560 0.56 -16.57 -6.68
CA TRP A 560 1.62 -16.16 -7.62
C TRP A 560 1.10 -15.92 -9.03
N ILE A 561 0.21 -16.77 -9.55
CA ILE A 561 -0.42 -16.57 -10.87
C ILE A 561 -1.23 -15.27 -10.89
N THR A 562 -2.03 -15.03 -9.85
CA THR A 562 -2.87 -13.83 -9.68
C THR A 562 -2.03 -12.55 -9.66
N LEU A 563 -0.85 -12.62 -9.04
CA LEU A 563 0.15 -11.53 -8.97
C LEU A 563 1.13 -11.54 -10.15
N ARG A 564 0.96 -12.43 -11.13
CA ARG A 564 1.79 -12.58 -12.34
C ARG A 564 3.25 -12.98 -12.07
N HIS A 565 3.53 -13.58 -10.92
CA HIS A 565 4.80 -14.24 -10.57
C HIS A 565 4.86 -15.66 -11.16
N TYR A 566 4.77 -15.73 -12.49
CA TYR A 566 4.62 -17.00 -13.22
C TYR A 566 5.82 -17.95 -13.09
N ASN A 567 7.03 -17.41 -12.93
CA ASN A 567 8.25 -18.22 -12.83
C ASN A 567 8.32 -18.97 -11.50
N GLU A 568 7.94 -18.31 -10.41
CA GLU A 568 7.86 -18.88 -9.07
C GLU A 568 6.76 -19.95 -9.01
N ALA A 569 5.59 -19.65 -9.56
CA ALA A 569 4.48 -20.60 -9.68
C ALA A 569 4.88 -21.87 -10.45
N GLU A 570 5.48 -21.72 -11.63
CA GLU A 570 5.89 -22.84 -12.48
C GLU A 570 6.94 -23.74 -11.81
N LYS A 571 7.92 -23.15 -11.11
CA LYS A 571 8.92 -23.91 -10.32
C LYS A 571 8.26 -24.77 -9.24
N LEU A 572 7.26 -24.23 -8.54
CA LEU A 572 6.55 -24.99 -7.52
C LEU A 572 5.66 -26.07 -8.15
N CYS A 573 5.00 -25.80 -9.28
CA CYS A 573 4.29 -26.83 -10.04
C CYS A 573 5.21 -28.01 -10.38
N ASP A 574 6.40 -27.74 -10.93
CA ASP A 574 7.36 -28.78 -11.32
C ASP A 574 7.85 -29.58 -10.11
N LYS A 575 8.16 -28.90 -9.00
CA LYS A 575 8.51 -29.55 -7.74
C LYS A 575 7.40 -30.48 -7.25
N MET A 576 6.16 -30.02 -7.28
CA MET A 576 5.02 -30.82 -6.81
C MET A 576 4.74 -32.01 -7.73
N ILE A 577 4.73 -31.80 -9.05
CA ILE A 577 4.57 -32.88 -10.04
C ILE A 577 5.62 -33.98 -9.86
N GLY A 578 6.87 -33.61 -9.57
CA GLY A 578 7.95 -34.57 -9.36
C GLY A 578 7.97 -35.23 -7.98
N SER A 579 7.13 -34.81 -7.03
CA SER A 579 7.24 -35.23 -5.62
C SER A 579 5.98 -35.79 -4.99
N VAL A 580 4.81 -35.68 -5.63
CA VAL A 580 3.56 -36.30 -5.17
C VAL A 580 3.08 -37.40 -6.12
N SER A 581 2.16 -38.26 -5.66
CA SER A 581 1.61 -39.32 -6.50
C SER A 581 0.88 -38.75 -7.73
N GLN A 582 0.94 -39.46 -8.86
CA GLN A 582 0.42 -38.98 -10.14
C GLN A 582 -1.05 -38.51 -10.07
N GLN A 583 -1.88 -39.20 -9.29
CA GLN A 583 -3.30 -38.88 -9.11
C GLN A 583 -3.52 -37.51 -8.44
N LEU A 584 -2.55 -37.02 -7.66
CA LEU A 584 -2.60 -35.73 -6.96
C LEU A 584 -2.00 -34.58 -7.77
N THR A 585 -1.46 -34.84 -8.97
CA THR A 585 -0.78 -33.81 -9.79
C THR A 585 -1.73 -32.94 -10.61
N GLY A 586 -3.02 -33.29 -10.68
CA GLY A 586 -4.02 -32.60 -11.50
C GLY A 586 -4.11 -31.09 -11.32
N PRO A 587 -4.09 -30.53 -10.09
CA PRO A 587 -4.08 -29.07 -9.89
C PRO A 587 -2.86 -28.36 -10.50
N TYR A 588 -1.68 -28.95 -10.44
CA TYR A 588 -0.44 -28.32 -10.94
C TYR A 588 -0.40 -28.27 -12.46
N TRP A 589 -0.90 -29.31 -13.13
CA TRP A 589 -1.05 -29.28 -14.59
C TRP A 589 -2.07 -28.23 -15.07
N ARG A 590 -3.16 -28.03 -14.31
CA ARG A 590 -4.10 -26.91 -14.56
C ARG A 590 -3.39 -25.56 -14.41
N SER A 591 -2.60 -25.40 -13.36
CA SER A 591 -1.82 -24.18 -13.10
C SER A 591 -0.79 -23.90 -14.20
N LYS A 592 -0.04 -24.93 -14.66
CA LYS A 592 0.87 -24.79 -15.81
C LYS A 592 0.15 -24.36 -17.09
N SER A 593 -1.05 -24.90 -17.33
CA SER A 593 -1.89 -24.46 -18.46
C SER A 593 -2.29 -22.98 -18.35
N ALA A 594 -2.73 -22.54 -17.17
CA ALA A 594 -3.08 -21.14 -16.90
C ALA A 594 -1.87 -20.19 -17.08
N ILE A 595 -0.69 -20.58 -16.59
CA ILE A 595 0.57 -19.83 -16.78
C ILE A 595 0.94 -19.70 -18.26
N ALA A 596 0.85 -20.80 -19.01
CA ALA A 596 1.14 -20.80 -20.44
C ALA A 596 0.16 -19.90 -21.21
N LEU A 597 -1.15 -20.00 -20.92
CA LEU A 597 -2.15 -19.09 -21.49
C LEU A 597 -1.89 -17.64 -21.11
N ALA A 598 -1.52 -17.35 -19.86
CA ALA A 598 -1.22 -16.00 -19.40
C ALA A 598 -0.03 -15.36 -20.14
N ARG A 599 0.91 -16.19 -20.62
CA ARG A 599 2.04 -15.78 -21.48
C ARG A 599 1.68 -15.73 -22.99
N GLY A 600 0.52 -16.25 -23.37
CA GLY A 600 0.07 -16.34 -24.75
C GLY A 600 0.52 -17.60 -25.49
N ASP A 601 0.91 -18.67 -24.80
CA ASP A 601 1.35 -19.94 -25.38
C ASP A 601 0.23 -21.00 -25.30
N THR A 602 -0.63 -21.04 -26.32
CA THR A 602 -1.74 -22.01 -26.39
C THR A 602 -1.28 -23.45 -26.54
N LYS A 603 -0.11 -23.67 -27.17
CA LYS A 603 0.44 -25.02 -27.38
C LYS A 603 0.91 -25.63 -26.08
N ALA A 604 1.70 -24.88 -25.31
CA ALA A 604 2.12 -25.31 -23.97
C ALA A 604 0.90 -25.46 -23.04
N ALA A 605 -0.08 -24.57 -23.16
CA ALA A 605 -1.32 -24.68 -22.39
C ALA A 605 -2.09 -25.97 -22.66
N MET A 606 -2.28 -26.34 -23.94
CA MET A 606 -2.95 -27.59 -24.31
C MET A 606 -2.14 -28.80 -23.87
N ALA A 607 -0.81 -28.79 -24.07
CA ALA A 607 0.07 -29.88 -23.66
C ALA A 607 0.00 -30.14 -22.14
N ALA A 608 -0.08 -29.08 -21.32
CA ALA A 608 -0.27 -29.21 -19.88
C ALA A 608 -1.63 -29.83 -19.52
N LEU A 609 -2.71 -29.48 -20.23
CA LEU A 609 -4.02 -30.11 -20.01
C LEU A 609 -4.00 -31.58 -20.42
N ASP A 610 -3.37 -31.93 -21.53
CA ASP A 610 -3.27 -33.32 -22.01
C ASP A 610 -2.41 -34.20 -21.08
N ALA A 611 -1.41 -33.63 -20.40
CA ALA A 611 -0.61 -34.30 -19.37
C ALA A 611 -1.37 -34.51 -18.04
N ASN A 612 -2.51 -33.87 -17.85
CA ASN A 612 -3.26 -33.92 -16.61
C ASN A 612 -3.94 -35.28 -16.42
N PRO A 613 -3.81 -35.94 -15.24
CA PRO A 613 -4.49 -37.22 -14.98
C PRO A 613 -6.01 -37.16 -15.13
N ASN A 614 -6.63 -35.99 -14.93
CA ASN A 614 -8.07 -35.80 -15.02
C ASN A 614 -8.55 -35.37 -16.43
N ARG A 615 -7.68 -35.43 -17.45
CA ARG A 615 -7.99 -34.98 -18.83
C ARG A 615 -9.31 -35.54 -19.37
N ASN A 616 -9.62 -36.79 -19.05
CA ASN A 616 -10.76 -37.55 -19.60
C ASN A 616 -11.82 -37.93 -18.53
N ALA A 617 -11.87 -37.25 -17.37
CA ALA A 617 -12.79 -37.56 -16.27
C ALA A 617 -14.28 -37.20 -16.53
N GLY A 618 -14.74 -37.16 -17.78
CA GLY A 618 -16.12 -36.84 -18.15
C GLY A 618 -16.50 -35.37 -17.85
N LEU A 619 -17.66 -35.15 -17.21
CA LEU A 619 -18.13 -33.80 -16.79
C LEU A 619 -17.21 -33.13 -15.76
N GLU A 620 -16.45 -33.93 -15.01
CA GLU A 620 -15.47 -33.48 -14.02
C GLU A 620 -14.06 -33.34 -14.62
N GLY A 621 -13.92 -33.60 -15.93
CA GLY A 621 -12.68 -33.42 -16.67
C GLY A 621 -12.38 -31.94 -16.97
N LEU A 622 -11.44 -31.71 -17.88
CA LEU A 622 -10.91 -30.36 -18.17
C LEU A 622 -11.58 -29.68 -19.36
N ASN A 623 -12.80 -30.08 -19.72
CA ASN A 623 -13.46 -29.70 -20.97
C ASN A 623 -13.62 -28.17 -21.13
N LEU A 624 -13.99 -27.45 -20.06
CA LEU A 624 -14.10 -25.98 -20.11
C LEU A 624 -12.74 -25.31 -20.36
N LEU A 625 -11.67 -25.78 -19.71
CA LEU A 625 -10.32 -25.25 -19.91
C LEU A 625 -9.80 -25.53 -21.32
N VAL A 626 -10.05 -26.73 -21.84
CA VAL A 626 -9.70 -27.13 -23.21
C VAL A 626 -10.46 -26.29 -24.22
N ALA A 627 -11.76 -26.08 -24.02
CA ALA A 627 -12.56 -25.20 -24.86
C ALA A 627 -12.00 -23.76 -24.84
N ASN A 628 -11.59 -23.24 -23.69
CA ASN A 628 -10.97 -21.92 -23.58
C ASN A 628 -9.68 -21.81 -24.42
N VAL A 629 -8.77 -22.81 -24.34
CA VAL A 629 -7.57 -22.85 -25.19
C VAL A 629 -7.96 -22.87 -26.68
N LEU A 630 -8.96 -23.68 -27.07
CA LEU A 630 -9.43 -23.76 -28.46
C LEU A 630 -10.06 -22.45 -28.95
N ILE A 631 -10.77 -21.70 -28.08
CA ILE A 631 -11.28 -20.36 -28.39
C ILE A 631 -10.11 -19.40 -28.68
N MET A 632 -9.09 -19.43 -27.83
CA MET A 632 -7.88 -18.63 -28.02
C MET A 632 -7.14 -19.01 -29.32
N GLU A 633 -7.21 -20.27 -29.75
CA GLU A 633 -6.69 -20.74 -31.04
C GLU A 633 -7.64 -20.56 -32.22
N ARG A 634 -8.81 -19.94 -32.03
CA ARG A 634 -9.86 -19.75 -33.05
C ARG A 634 -10.45 -21.07 -33.59
N GLN A 635 -10.28 -22.17 -32.88
CA GLN A 635 -10.87 -23.48 -33.19
C GLN A 635 -12.32 -23.58 -32.65
N TYR A 636 -13.15 -22.64 -33.08
CA TYR A 636 -14.50 -22.40 -32.53
C TYR A 636 -15.43 -23.60 -32.62
N ASP A 637 -15.44 -24.32 -33.75
CA ASP A 637 -16.32 -25.48 -33.93
C ASP A 637 -15.98 -26.61 -32.95
N LYS A 638 -14.69 -26.82 -32.68
CA LYS A 638 -14.24 -27.81 -31.69
C LYS A 638 -14.59 -27.37 -30.27
N ALA A 639 -14.37 -26.10 -29.93
CA ALA A 639 -14.73 -25.55 -28.64
C ALA A 639 -16.24 -25.67 -28.39
N ALA A 640 -17.07 -25.25 -29.34
CA ALA A 640 -18.53 -25.33 -29.25
C ALA A 640 -19.02 -26.77 -29.05
N LYS A 641 -18.44 -27.74 -29.80
CA LYS A 641 -18.79 -29.15 -29.67
C LYS A 641 -18.48 -29.70 -28.28
N ILE A 642 -17.35 -29.30 -27.68
CA ILE A 642 -16.99 -29.71 -26.32
C ILE A 642 -18.01 -29.16 -25.32
N ILE A 643 -18.34 -27.86 -25.38
CA ILE A 643 -19.30 -27.24 -24.46
C ILE A 643 -20.71 -27.84 -24.62
N GLN A 644 -21.16 -28.08 -25.86
CA GLN A 644 -22.45 -28.72 -26.14
C GLN A 644 -22.50 -30.15 -25.59
N SER A 645 -21.42 -30.92 -25.75
CA SER A 645 -21.36 -32.28 -25.20
C SER A 645 -21.44 -32.28 -23.66
N ALA A 646 -20.82 -31.30 -23.00
CA ALA A 646 -20.94 -31.13 -21.57
C ALA A 646 -22.40 -30.83 -21.17
N GLU A 647 -23.07 -29.95 -21.90
CA GLU A 647 -24.49 -29.63 -21.68
C GLU A 647 -25.42 -30.85 -21.87
N GLU A 648 -25.21 -31.65 -22.92
CA GLU A 648 -26.00 -32.87 -23.19
C GLU A 648 -25.82 -33.93 -22.10
N VAL A 649 -24.57 -34.21 -21.71
CA VAL A 649 -24.27 -35.19 -20.65
C VAL A 649 -24.86 -34.71 -19.33
N ALA A 650 -24.74 -33.43 -19.04
CA ALA A 650 -25.20 -32.85 -17.79
C ALA A 650 -26.74 -32.79 -17.70
N ARG A 651 -27.43 -32.57 -18.84
CA ARG A 651 -28.89 -32.77 -18.99
C ARG A 651 -29.30 -34.22 -18.77
N SER A 652 -28.59 -35.17 -19.39
CA SER A 652 -28.93 -36.59 -19.33
C SER A 652 -28.78 -37.21 -17.93
N ARG A 653 -27.85 -36.71 -17.12
CA ARG A 653 -27.57 -37.25 -15.78
C ARG A 653 -28.36 -36.56 -14.66
N ASN A 654 -29.17 -35.54 -14.96
CA ASN A 654 -29.87 -34.71 -13.97
C ASN A 654 -28.93 -34.11 -12.89
N VAL A 655 -27.64 -33.94 -13.20
CA VAL A 655 -26.61 -33.48 -12.26
C VAL A 655 -26.61 -31.95 -12.12
N LEU A 656 -27.13 -31.22 -13.11
CA LEU A 656 -27.10 -29.75 -13.12
C LEU A 656 -28.14 -29.04 -12.25
N ALA A 657 -29.07 -29.79 -11.63
CA ALA A 657 -30.00 -29.18 -10.69
C ALA A 657 -29.31 -28.70 -9.39
N LYS A 658 -28.04 -29.09 -9.15
CA LYS A 658 -27.28 -28.75 -7.94
C LYS A 658 -25.92 -28.10 -8.24
N GLY A 659 -25.89 -27.08 -9.11
CA GLY A 659 -24.76 -26.15 -9.25
C GLY A 659 -23.43 -26.80 -9.67
N GLY A 660 -23.14 -26.87 -10.98
CA GLY A 660 -21.82 -27.28 -11.49
C GLY A 660 -20.68 -26.37 -11.01
N ALA A 661 -19.45 -26.59 -11.51
CA ALA A 661 -18.19 -25.96 -11.05
C ALA A 661 -18.15 -24.42 -10.92
N HIS A 662 -19.15 -23.69 -11.43
CA HIS A 662 -19.28 -22.23 -11.33
C HIS A 662 -20.60 -21.77 -10.69
N GLY A 663 -21.39 -22.64 -10.05
CA GLY A 663 -22.65 -22.26 -9.39
C GLY A 663 -23.81 -21.91 -10.33
N TYR A 664 -23.56 -21.31 -11.51
CA TYR A 664 -24.57 -20.74 -12.43
C TYR A 664 -25.31 -21.75 -13.33
N GLY A 665 -25.08 -23.04 -13.14
CA GLY A 665 -25.73 -24.10 -13.92
C GLY A 665 -25.53 -23.95 -15.44
N ARG A 666 -26.64 -23.99 -16.20
CA ARG A 666 -26.63 -23.92 -17.67
C ARG A 666 -26.35 -22.52 -18.23
N GLY A 667 -26.56 -21.47 -17.44
CA GLY A 667 -26.40 -20.08 -17.89
C GLY A 667 -25.00 -19.82 -18.43
N HIS A 668 -23.98 -20.31 -17.72
CA HIS A 668 -22.58 -20.13 -18.12
C HIS A 668 -22.19 -20.91 -19.38
N ASN A 669 -22.70 -22.13 -19.58
CA ASN A 669 -22.44 -22.89 -20.81
C ASN A 669 -23.01 -22.18 -22.05
N PHE A 670 -24.24 -21.64 -21.93
CA PHE A 670 -24.86 -20.88 -23.01
C PHE A 670 -24.17 -19.55 -23.25
N GLU A 671 -23.70 -18.88 -22.20
CA GLU A 671 -22.91 -17.66 -22.31
C GLU A 671 -21.61 -17.91 -23.12
N ILE A 672 -20.86 -18.97 -22.83
CA ILE A 672 -19.67 -19.37 -23.60
C ILE A 672 -20.03 -19.67 -25.07
N LEU A 673 -21.13 -20.39 -25.32
CA LEU A 673 -21.59 -20.68 -26.68
C LEU A 673 -22.00 -19.40 -27.44
N GLY A 674 -22.59 -18.42 -26.73
CA GLY A 674 -22.89 -17.09 -27.25
C GLY A 674 -21.63 -16.34 -27.66
N ARG A 675 -20.61 -16.32 -26.80
CA ARG A 675 -19.27 -15.78 -27.10
C ARG A 675 -18.64 -16.42 -28.33
N ILE A 676 -18.66 -17.75 -28.42
CA ILE A 676 -18.13 -18.49 -29.57
C ILE A 676 -18.87 -18.11 -30.87
N ALA A 677 -20.20 -18.13 -30.85
CA ALA A 677 -21.02 -17.79 -32.01
C ALA A 677 -20.79 -16.35 -32.47
N ARG A 678 -20.67 -15.40 -31.53
CA ARG A 678 -20.33 -14.00 -31.82
C ARG A 678 -18.96 -13.89 -32.49
N ALA A 679 -17.96 -14.59 -31.96
CA ALA A 679 -16.60 -14.60 -32.52
C ALA A 679 -16.52 -15.24 -33.93
N GLN A 680 -17.50 -16.08 -34.29
CA GLN A 680 -17.69 -16.62 -35.64
C GLN A 680 -18.50 -15.71 -36.57
N GLY A 681 -18.97 -14.54 -36.10
CA GLY A 681 -19.87 -13.65 -36.84
C GLY A 681 -21.32 -14.17 -36.97
N GLN A 682 -21.70 -15.21 -36.21
CA GLN A 682 -23.03 -15.82 -36.25
C GLN A 682 -23.99 -15.07 -35.31
N ASN A 683 -24.31 -13.82 -35.65
CA ASN A 683 -25.02 -12.89 -34.75
C ASN A 683 -26.38 -13.42 -34.25
N GLU A 684 -27.20 -14.02 -35.12
CA GLU A 684 -28.51 -14.59 -34.71
C GLU A 684 -28.35 -15.76 -33.73
N LYS A 685 -27.36 -16.63 -33.98
CA LYS A 685 -27.07 -17.77 -33.11
C LYS A 685 -26.51 -17.30 -31.77
N ALA A 686 -25.61 -16.32 -31.78
CA ALA A 686 -25.09 -15.69 -30.57
C ALA A 686 -26.22 -15.11 -29.72
N ARG A 687 -27.13 -14.35 -30.35
CA ARG A 687 -28.33 -13.80 -29.70
C ARG A 687 -29.17 -14.90 -29.04
N SER A 688 -29.44 -15.99 -29.75
CA SER A 688 -30.23 -17.10 -29.19
C SER A 688 -29.59 -17.74 -27.96
N TYR A 689 -28.26 -17.86 -27.94
CA TYR A 689 -27.54 -18.39 -26.79
C TYR A 689 -27.54 -17.43 -25.61
N PHE A 690 -27.34 -16.13 -25.83
CA PHE A 690 -27.40 -15.12 -24.77
C PHE A 690 -28.81 -14.98 -24.17
N GLU A 691 -29.87 -15.07 -24.99
CA GLU A 691 -31.26 -15.15 -24.53
C GLU A 691 -31.51 -16.40 -23.66
N ALA A 692 -30.88 -17.54 -24.00
CA ALA A 692 -30.95 -18.77 -23.21
C ALA A 692 -30.08 -18.74 -21.93
N ALA A 693 -29.00 -17.96 -21.93
CA ALA A 693 -28.07 -17.84 -20.80
C ALA A 693 -28.67 -17.04 -19.65
N ARG A 694 -29.32 -15.91 -19.96
CA ARG A 694 -29.79 -14.90 -18.99
C ARG A 694 -30.65 -15.49 -17.86
N PRO A 695 -31.69 -16.30 -18.14
CA PRO A 695 -32.55 -16.84 -17.08
C PRO A 695 -31.80 -17.72 -16.09
N GLY A 696 -30.70 -18.36 -16.51
CA GLY A 696 -29.87 -19.17 -15.61
C GLY A 696 -29.20 -18.34 -14.51
N PHE A 697 -28.72 -17.15 -14.84
CA PHE A 697 -28.13 -16.22 -13.86
C PHE A 697 -29.21 -15.58 -12.97
N GLU A 698 -30.36 -15.21 -13.54
CA GLU A 698 -31.48 -14.64 -12.77
C GLU A 698 -32.09 -15.66 -11.80
N GLU A 699 -32.30 -16.90 -12.24
CA GLU A 699 -32.79 -17.98 -11.39
C GLU A 699 -31.79 -18.29 -10.27
N TRP A 700 -30.49 -18.27 -10.58
CA TRP A 700 -29.45 -18.45 -9.58
C TRP A 700 -29.49 -17.32 -8.53
N LEU A 701 -29.56 -16.07 -8.96
CA LEU A 701 -29.67 -14.91 -8.08
C LEU A 701 -30.94 -15.00 -7.22
N ALA A 702 -32.09 -15.39 -7.79
CA ALA A 702 -33.34 -15.50 -7.04
C ALA A 702 -33.31 -16.62 -5.99
N LYS A 703 -32.62 -17.73 -6.25
CA LYS A 703 -32.55 -18.89 -5.34
C LYS A 703 -31.45 -18.76 -4.29
N ASN A 704 -30.34 -18.14 -4.65
CA ASN A 704 -29.13 -18.07 -3.84
C ASN A 704 -28.81 -16.64 -3.43
N PHE A 705 -29.82 -15.77 -3.35
CA PHE A 705 -29.63 -14.38 -2.92
C PHE A 705 -29.07 -14.37 -1.50
N GLU A 706 -27.75 -14.23 -1.42
CA GLU A 706 -26.99 -13.83 -0.26
C GLU A 706 -26.33 -12.52 -0.64
N GLU A 707 -26.79 -11.45 0.00
CA GLU A 707 -26.33 -10.09 -0.26
C GLU A 707 -24.79 -10.05 -0.09
N PHE A 708 -24.11 -9.63 -1.15
CA PHE A 708 -22.66 -9.44 -1.22
C PHE A 708 -21.81 -10.72 -1.19
N SER A 709 -22.30 -11.83 -1.76
CA SER A 709 -21.47 -13.01 -2.07
C SER A 709 -20.71 -12.84 -3.39
N GLU A 710 -19.48 -13.39 -3.50
CA GLU A 710 -18.65 -13.28 -4.73
C GLU A 710 -19.41 -13.69 -6.01
N TRP A 711 -20.31 -14.66 -5.84
CA TRP A 711 -21.11 -15.23 -6.90
C TRP A 711 -22.24 -14.30 -7.34
N GLU A 712 -22.78 -13.47 -6.44
CA GLU A 712 -23.76 -12.42 -6.76
C GLU A 712 -23.14 -11.37 -7.68
N GLY A 713 -21.97 -10.83 -7.32
CA GLY A 713 -21.29 -9.80 -8.11
C GLY A 713 -20.97 -10.28 -9.52
N LYS A 714 -20.43 -11.50 -9.64
CA LYS A 714 -20.19 -12.15 -10.93
C LYS A 714 -21.48 -12.40 -11.72
N ALA A 715 -22.56 -12.88 -11.10
CA ALA A 715 -23.83 -13.11 -11.79
C ALA A 715 -24.40 -11.82 -12.39
N ARG A 716 -24.38 -10.72 -11.63
CA ARG A 716 -24.80 -9.39 -12.13
C ARG A 716 -23.94 -8.90 -13.27
N ALA A 717 -22.62 -9.07 -13.17
CA ALA A 717 -21.69 -8.71 -14.23
C ALA A 717 -21.91 -9.52 -15.52
N TYR A 718 -22.21 -10.83 -15.42
CA TYR A 718 -22.59 -11.64 -16.57
C TYR A 718 -23.95 -11.22 -17.16
N ILE A 719 -24.94 -10.85 -16.34
CA ILE A 719 -26.21 -10.31 -16.83
C ILE A 719 -25.98 -9.02 -17.62
N ALA A 720 -25.15 -8.11 -17.10
CA ALA A 720 -24.78 -6.88 -17.81
C ALA A 720 -24.09 -7.17 -19.15
N GLU A 721 -23.16 -8.12 -19.18
CA GLU A 721 -22.51 -8.56 -20.42
C GLU A 721 -23.52 -9.13 -21.43
N ILE A 722 -24.42 -10.01 -20.98
CA ILE A 722 -25.47 -10.60 -21.81
C ILE A 722 -26.38 -9.51 -22.37
N ASP A 723 -26.74 -8.53 -21.56
CA ASP A 723 -27.57 -7.40 -21.99
C ASP A 723 -26.85 -6.53 -23.04
N ALA A 724 -25.53 -6.32 -22.90
CA ALA A 724 -24.73 -5.66 -23.93
C ALA A 724 -24.72 -6.47 -25.24
N ALA A 725 -24.55 -7.79 -25.16
CA ALA A 725 -24.56 -8.68 -26.32
C ALA A 725 -25.91 -8.70 -27.07
N LEU A 726 -27.01 -8.48 -26.34
CA LEU A 726 -28.38 -8.43 -26.86
C LEU A 726 -28.79 -7.03 -27.34
N GLY A 727 -27.90 -6.04 -27.26
CA GLY A 727 -28.13 -4.67 -27.71
C GLY A 727 -28.90 -3.79 -26.71
N ARG A 728 -29.06 -4.24 -25.46
CA ARG A 728 -29.63 -3.44 -24.36
C ARG A 728 -28.56 -2.56 -23.71
N LYS A 729 -28.03 -1.63 -24.51
CA LYS A 729 -26.84 -0.84 -24.19
C LYS A 729 -26.93 -0.09 -22.85
N GLU A 730 -27.97 0.72 -22.68
CA GLU A 730 -28.10 1.60 -21.52
C GLU A 730 -28.23 0.79 -20.22
N ASP A 731 -29.07 -0.25 -20.24
CA ASP A 731 -29.29 -1.16 -19.11
C ASP A 731 -27.99 -1.91 -18.75
N ALA A 732 -27.27 -2.43 -19.75
CA ALA A 732 -26.04 -3.16 -19.56
C ALA A 732 -24.95 -2.30 -18.91
N ILE A 733 -24.74 -1.08 -19.43
CA ILE A 733 -23.74 -0.16 -18.89
C ILE A 733 -24.13 0.29 -17.48
N GLN A 734 -25.42 0.54 -17.23
CA GLN A 734 -25.90 0.91 -15.90
C GLN A 734 -25.66 -0.20 -14.89
N GLU A 735 -26.09 -1.44 -15.17
CA GLU A 735 -25.90 -2.58 -14.27
C GLU A 735 -24.41 -2.91 -14.10
N GLY A 736 -23.61 -2.85 -15.16
CA GLY A 736 -22.18 -3.09 -15.10
C GLY A 736 -21.44 -2.10 -14.17
N ARG A 737 -21.73 -0.79 -14.30
CA ARG A 737 -21.16 0.23 -13.39
C ARG A 737 -21.65 0.04 -11.96
N HIS A 738 -22.96 -0.18 -11.80
CA HIS A 738 -23.54 -0.41 -10.47
C HIS A 738 -22.90 -1.62 -9.79
N THR A 739 -22.63 -2.69 -10.53
CA THR A 739 -21.96 -3.88 -10.02
C THR A 739 -20.52 -3.56 -9.57
N VAL A 740 -19.76 -2.76 -10.32
CA VAL A 740 -18.43 -2.30 -9.89
C VAL A 740 -18.51 -1.45 -8.61
N GLU A 741 -19.51 -0.56 -8.50
CA GLU A 741 -19.72 0.26 -7.29
C GLU A 741 -20.09 -0.58 -6.07
N LEU A 742 -20.90 -1.64 -6.26
CA LEU A 742 -21.21 -2.61 -5.21
C LEU A 742 -20.00 -3.48 -4.85
N TRP A 743 -19.00 -3.61 -5.72
CA TRP A 743 -17.84 -4.46 -5.50
C TRP A 743 -16.53 -3.66 -5.53
N PRO A 744 -16.33 -2.71 -4.60
CA PRO A 744 -15.08 -1.97 -4.51
C PRO A 744 -13.93 -2.91 -4.10
N MET A 745 -12.69 -2.54 -4.43
CA MET A 745 -11.49 -3.29 -4.05
C MET A 745 -11.36 -3.52 -2.54
N THR A 746 -11.89 -2.60 -1.73
CA THR A 746 -11.90 -2.73 -0.26
C THR A 746 -12.85 -3.81 0.24
N ARG A 747 -13.84 -4.22 -0.56
CA ARG A 747 -14.78 -5.28 -0.24
C ARG A 747 -14.19 -6.65 -0.57
N ASP A 748 -13.68 -6.84 -1.77
CA ASP A 748 -12.97 -8.06 -2.15
C ASP A 748 -12.07 -7.77 -3.35
N ALA A 749 -10.77 -7.63 -3.11
CA ALA A 749 -9.82 -7.23 -4.13
C ALA A 749 -9.69 -8.27 -5.26
N ARG A 750 -9.97 -9.56 -4.98
CA ARG A 750 -9.92 -10.63 -5.98
C ARG A 750 -11.12 -10.57 -6.91
N VAL A 751 -12.33 -10.43 -6.35
CA VAL A 751 -13.59 -10.43 -7.12
C VAL A 751 -13.77 -9.11 -7.87
N ALA A 752 -13.40 -7.99 -7.26
CA ALA A 752 -13.57 -6.66 -7.84
C ALA A 752 -12.84 -6.52 -9.20
N SER A 753 -11.65 -7.11 -9.36
CA SER A 753 -10.90 -7.04 -10.62
C SER A 753 -11.60 -7.80 -11.76
N GLU A 754 -12.20 -8.96 -11.46
CA GLU A 754 -12.95 -9.76 -12.44
C GLU A 754 -14.23 -9.04 -12.88
N ILE A 755 -14.98 -8.46 -11.94
CA ILE A 755 -16.18 -7.65 -12.22
C ILE A 755 -15.80 -6.42 -13.06
N ALA A 756 -14.72 -5.74 -12.71
CA ALA A 756 -14.24 -4.58 -13.44
C ALA A 756 -13.74 -4.93 -14.86
N THR A 757 -13.29 -6.17 -15.07
CA THR A 757 -12.97 -6.71 -16.40
C THR A 757 -14.23 -6.92 -17.23
N LEU A 758 -15.27 -7.50 -16.64
CA LEU A 758 -16.55 -7.71 -17.32
C LEU A 758 -17.20 -6.37 -17.71
N LEU A 759 -17.02 -5.30 -16.92
CA LEU A 759 -17.45 -3.95 -17.33
C LEU A 759 -16.71 -3.47 -18.60
N ALA A 760 -15.42 -3.78 -18.77
CA ALA A 760 -14.72 -3.47 -20.02
C ALA A 760 -15.30 -4.24 -21.22
N VAL A 761 -15.74 -5.49 -21.01
CA VAL A 761 -16.45 -6.28 -22.04
C VAL A 761 -17.80 -5.65 -22.37
N VAL A 762 -18.57 -5.22 -21.36
CA VAL A 762 -19.84 -4.49 -21.53
C VAL A 762 -19.64 -3.23 -22.39
N TYR A 763 -18.61 -2.43 -22.10
CA TYR A 763 -18.29 -1.25 -22.90
C TYR A 763 -17.94 -1.63 -24.35
N MET A 764 -17.10 -2.65 -24.54
CA MET A 764 -16.75 -3.14 -25.88
C MET A 764 -17.98 -3.52 -26.69
N TRP A 765 -18.87 -4.33 -26.13
CA TRP A 765 -20.01 -4.86 -26.85
C TRP A 765 -21.15 -3.86 -27.03
N SER A 766 -21.15 -2.80 -26.21
CA SER A 766 -22.04 -1.64 -26.32
C SER A 766 -21.55 -0.57 -27.31
N GLY A 767 -20.38 -0.77 -27.93
CA GLY A 767 -19.77 0.19 -28.86
C GLY A 767 -19.02 1.35 -28.18
N GLU A 768 -18.82 1.31 -26.86
CA GLU A 768 -18.14 2.33 -26.06
C GLU A 768 -16.63 2.05 -25.98
N ARG A 769 -15.95 2.08 -27.13
CA ARG A 769 -14.53 1.68 -27.28
C ARG A 769 -13.59 2.44 -26.33
N ASP A 770 -13.75 3.76 -26.22
CA ASP A 770 -12.87 4.57 -25.37
C ASP A 770 -13.06 4.26 -23.88
N ALA A 771 -14.31 4.07 -23.44
CA ALA A 771 -14.61 3.66 -22.07
C ALA A 771 -14.02 2.27 -21.75
N ALA A 772 -14.05 1.34 -22.71
CA ALA A 772 -13.43 0.03 -22.53
C ALA A 772 -11.91 0.12 -22.34
N LEU A 773 -11.22 0.96 -23.13
CA LEU A 773 -9.78 1.18 -23.01
C LEU A 773 -9.40 1.85 -21.69
N ASP A 774 -10.17 2.86 -21.27
CA ASP A 774 -9.97 3.53 -19.99
C ASP A 774 -10.17 2.57 -18.81
N GLN A 775 -11.23 1.75 -18.87
CA GLN A 775 -11.51 0.73 -17.87
C GLN A 775 -10.37 -0.31 -17.77
N LEU A 776 -9.92 -0.85 -18.92
CA LEU A 776 -8.81 -1.80 -18.97
C LEU A 776 -7.51 -1.20 -18.43
N TRP A 777 -7.23 0.08 -18.76
CA TRP A 777 -6.05 0.78 -18.25
C TRP A 777 -6.09 0.94 -16.73
N GLN A 778 -7.25 1.31 -16.17
CA GLN A 778 -7.42 1.46 -14.72
C GLN A 778 -7.17 0.15 -13.96
N ILE A 779 -7.62 -0.98 -14.51
CA ILE A 779 -7.51 -2.28 -13.81
C ILE A 779 -6.22 -3.04 -14.09
N THR A 780 -5.41 -2.64 -15.08
CA THR A 780 -4.29 -3.47 -15.57
C THR A 780 -3.21 -3.78 -14.51
N ASN A 781 -3.11 -2.93 -13.48
CA ASN A 781 -2.19 -3.10 -12.35
C ASN A 781 -2.82 -3.80 -11.13
N LEU A 782 -4.08 -4.20 -11.24
CA LEU A 782 -4.78 -4.90 -10.16
C LEU A 782 -4.55 -6.40 -10.29
N ALA A 783 -4.40 -7.06 -9.15
CA ALA A 783 -4.24 -8.51 -9.11
C ALA A 783 -5.49 -9.20 -9.67
N GLY A 784 -5.30 -10.24 -10.48
CA GLY A 784 -6.42 -10.94 -11.14
C GLY A 784 -7.06 -10.19 -12.32
N SER A 785 -6.49 -9.07 -12.77
CA SER A 785 -6.90 -8.41 -14.02
C SER A 785 -6.41 -9.19 -15.26
N PRO A 786 -6.93 -8.90 -16.47
CA PRO A 786 -6.58 -9.65 -17.67
C PRO A 786 -5.07 -9.78 -17.86
N THR A 787 -4.64 -11.00 -18.17
CA THR A 787 -3.22 -11.30 -18.42
C THR A 787 -2.82 -10.79 -19.81
N ALA A 788 -1.51 -10.61 -20.04
CA ALA A 788 -1.03 -10.25 -21.38
C ALA A 788 -1.45 -11.26 -22.46
N GLY A 789 -1.47 -12.55 -22.12
CA GLY A 789 -1.94 -13.60 -23.01
C GLY A 789 -3.44 -13.53 -23.29
N ASP A 790 -4.27 -13.26 -22.27
CA ASP A 790 -5.71 -13.02 -22.49
C ASP A 790 -5.94 -11.84 -23.44
N LEU A 791 -5.32 -10.68 -23.18
CA LEU A 791 -5.47 -9.49 -24.03
C LEU A 791 -5.00 -9.72 -25.48
N LYS A 792 -3.96 -10.55 -25.68
CA LYS A 792 -3.43 -10.88 -27.01
C LYS A 792 -4.23 -11.94 -27.75
N LEU A 793 -4.82 -12.91 -27.05
CA LEU A 793 -5.41 -14.09 -27.67
C LEU A 793 -6.93 -14.11 -27.63
N ASN A 794 -7.56 -13.55 -26.61
CA ASN A 794 -9.00 -13.65 -26.42
C ASN A 794 -9.75 -12.83 -27.50
N PRO A 795 -10.67 -13.43 -28.29
CA PRO A 795 -11.35 -12.75 -29.39
C PRO A 795 -12.20 -11.55 -28.97
N ILE A 796 -12.57 -11.46 -27.69
CA ILE A 796 -13.29 -10.29 -27.14
C ILE A 796 -12.55 -8.98 -27.41
N TRP A 797 -11.22 -9.02 -27.44
CA TRP A 797 -10.36 -7.85 -27.60
C TRP A 797 -9.88 -7.61 -29.04
N ASP A 798 -10.32 -8.41 -30.02
CA ASP A 798 -9.84 -8.35 -31.41
C ASP A 798 -9.92 -6.92 -31.98
N ASP A 799 -11.03 -6.22 -31.74
CA ASP A 799 -11.29 -4.86 -32.24
C ASP A 799 -10.36 -3.77 -31.64
N LEU A 800 -9.73 -4.05 -30.49
CA LEU A 800 -8.83 -3.13 -29.79
C LEU A 800 -7.37 -3.26 -30.23
N ARG A 801 -6.96 -4.37 -30.85
CA ARG A 801 -5.54 -4.70 -31.04
C ARG A 801 -4.74 -3.73 -31.92
N ASN A 802 -5.43 -2.94 -32.75
CA ASN A 802 -4.80 -1.91 -33.58
C ASN A 802 -4.74 -0.53 -32.90
N ASP A 803 -5.20 -0.40 -31.65
CA ASP A 803 -5.13 0.84 -30.88
C ASP A 803 -3.82 0.93 -30.08
N PRO A 804 -3.01 1.99 -30.26
CA PRO A 804 -1.76 2.15 -29.49
C PRO A 804 -1.95 2.21 -27.98
N ARG A 805 -3.14 2.61 -27.48
CA ARG A 805 -3.45 2.56 -26.04
C ARG A 805 -3.58 1.12 -25.56
N PHE A 806 -4.19 0.25 -26.37
CA PHE A 806 -4.33 -1.17 -26.06
C PHE A 806 -2.98 -1.87 -26.03
N GLU A 807 -2.08 -1.58 -26.97
CA GLU A 807 -0.71 -2.13 -26.95
C GLU A 807 0.04 -1.77 -25.65
N LYS A 808 -0.15 -0.56 -25.12
CA LYS A 808 0.41 -0.14 -23.82
C LYS A 808 -0.19 -0.93 -22.65
N ILE A 809 -1.50 -1.19 -22.67
CA ILE A 809 -2.18 -2.04 -21.67
C ILE A 809 -1.58 -3.46 -21.72
N VAL A 810 -1.45 -4.04 -22.91
CA VAL A 810 -0.84 -5.36 -23.11
C VAL A 810 0.60 -5.42 -22.60
N ALA A 811 1.41 -4.40 -22.91
CA ALA A 811 2.79 -4.32 -22.45
C ALA A 811 2.86 -4.24 -20.91
N LYS A 812 1.95 -3.47 -20.30
CA LYS A 812 1.87 -3.34 -18.84
C LYS A 812 1.44 -4.66 -18.18
N ALA A 813 0.54 -5.41 -18.81
CA ALA A 813 0.04 -6.68 -18.29
C ALA A 813 1.10 -7.81 -18.27
N VAL A 814 2.28 -7.61 -18.89
CA VAL A 814 3.43 -8.54 -18.81
C VAL A 814 4.17 -8.40 -17.47
N GLU A 815 4.12 -7.22 -16.85
CA GLU A 815 4.85 -6.95 -15.62
C GLU A 815 4.19 -7.66 -14.42
N PRO A 816 4.99 -8.23 -13.49
CA PRO A 816 4.49 -8.68 -12.19
C PRO A 816 3.75 -7.56 -11.45
N ILE A 817 2.70 -7.91 -10.72
CA ILE A 817 2.00 -6.97 -9.85
C ILE A 817 2.97 -6.52 -8.76
N LYS A 818 3.10 -5.21 -8.58
CA LYS A 818 3.96 -4.66 -7.53
C LYS A 818 3.31 -4.93 -6.17
N LEU A 819 4.13 -5.42 -5.25
CA LEU A 819 3.76 -5.60 -3.85
C LEU A 819 4.15 -4.31 -3.11
N ASP A 820 3.16 -3.65 -2.50
CA ASP A 820 3.36 -2.44 -1.70
C ASP A 820 3.99 -2.73 -0.33
#